data_AF-A0A023GNN6-F1
#
_entry.id   AF-A0A023GNN6-F1
#
_cell.length_a   1.000
_cell.length_b   1.000
_cell.length_c   1.000
_cell.angle_alpha   90.00
_cell.angle_beta   90.00
_cell.angle_gamma   90.00
#
_symmetry.space_group_name_H-M   'P 1'
#
loop_
_entity.id
_entity.type
_entity.pdbx_description
1 polymer ?
#
loop_
_entity_poly.entity_id
_entity_poly.type
_entity_poly.pdbx_seq_one_letter_code
_entity_poly.pdbx_strand_id
1 'polypeptide(L)'
;QWNSRRRNGQVKKFGSKCELSDKFYNQVLKCGVVEAVMSWVSFKAQKQLGQKCSAKKHSKLKGIPKLEDANDAGTKNSVDCTLILTEGDSAKSLAVSGLAVVGRDKFGVFPLKGKILNVREATHKQILENAEINNVIKIMGLQYKKKYESVEDLKTLRYGRLMIMTDQDQDGSHIKGLLINFIHHNWPSLLKLPFLEEFITPIVKATKGKTELSFYSLPEFEEWKTATDDWQRWKVKYYKGLGTSTAKEAKDYFMDMARHRIKFKYQGGEDDRAIELAFSKKMIEQRKEWLRNGMEERKQRRELGLPEVYLYGKDTHNVTYEDFVNKELILFSNMDNERSIPSLVDGLKPGQRKVLFTCFKRNDKREIKVAQLAGSVAEHSAYHHGEASLMSTIINLAQNFVGSNNINLLQPIGQFGTRLQGGKDAASPRYIFTMLSPLARLIMPALDDSVLDYLFDDNQRIEPEYYIPVLPMVLVNGAEGIGTGWSTRIPNYNPREIVANLRKMIAGEEPKPMKPWFKNFRGSVDQVEPQRFLISGEVAILSSTTIEITELPIRTWTQAYKESVLEAMLHGSEKVPPLITDYKEYHTDTTVRFVVTMTEEKLSKARDEGLHKVFKLLLPLEQRIWVITPFAQRPNHFLAAPVFNLDQVVNLFKDETSLVLQFLGLR
;
A
#
# COMPACT_ATOMS: atom_id res chain seq x y z
N GLN A 1 5.53 -23.78 69.27
CA GLN A 1 4.64 -22.64 68.96
C GLN A 1 5.06 -21.93 67.66
N TRP A 2 5.37 -22.67 66.58
CA TRP A 2 5.67 -22.11 65.26
C TRP A 2 4.85 -22.88 64.22
N ASN A 3 3.53 -22.68 64.28
CA ASN A 3 2.61 -23.22 63.29
C ASN A 3 2.58 -22.28 62.08
N SER A 4 2.59 -22.90 60.91
CA SER A 4 2.49 -22.32 59.59
C SER A 4 1.51 -21.13 59.51
N ARG A 5 2.02 -19.90 59.51
CA ARG A 5 1.26 -18.75 59.02
C ARG A 5 1.32 -18.78 57.49
N ARG A 6 0.34 -19.46 56.88
CA ARG A 6 0.04 -19.31 55.45
C ARG A 6 -0.13 -17.81 55.16
N ARG A 7 0.73 -17.24 54.33
CA ARG A 7 0.67 -15.85 53.85
C ARG A 7 -0.51 -15.68 52.89
N ASN A 8 -1.74 -15.66 53.42
CA ASN A 8 -2.97 -15.43 52.66
C ASN A 8 -3.61 -14.07 53.01
N GLY A 9 -2.80 -13.07 53.38
CA GLY A 9 -3.29 -11.72 53.69
C GLY A 9 -3.38 -10.86 52.43
N GLN A 10 -4.50 -10.15 52.22
CA GLN A 10 -4.60 -9.13 51.19
C GLN A 10 -3.51 -8.07 51.37
N VAL A 11 -2.85 -7.64 50.29
CA VAL A 11 -1.69 -6.72 50.28
C VAL A 11 -1.91 -5.44 51.11
N LYS A 12 -3.17 -4.97 51.21
CA LYS A 12 -3.57 -3.82 52.03
C LYS A 12 -3.32 -3.98 53.54
N LYS A 13 -3.15 -5.21 54.05
CA LYS A 13 -2.97 -5.49 55.49
C LYS A 13 -1.51 -5.60 55.92
N PHE A 14 -0.54 -5.35 55.03
CA PHE A 14 0.88 -5.59 55.30
C PHE A 14 1.57 -4.48 56.13
N GLY A 15 0.88 -3.38 56.43
CA GLY A 15 1.42 -2.29 57.27
C GLY A 15 2.60 -1.51 56.67
N SER A 16 3.08 -1.92 55.49
CA SER A 16 4.16 -1.30 54.73
C SER A 16 3.96 -1.57 53.24
N LYS A 17 4.44 -0.66 52.39
CA LYS A 17 4.45 -0.82 50.93
C LYS A 17 5.86 -1.20 50.49
N CYS A 18 5.97 -2.27 49.70
CA CYS A 18 7.21 -2.60 49.00
C CYS A 18 7.12 -2.01 47.60
N GLU A 19 7.73 -0.84 47.40
CA GLU A 19 7.86 -0.21 46.10
C GLU A 19 9.26 -0.53 45.56
N LEU A 20 9.30 -1.21 44.41
CA LEU A 20 10.56 -1.56 43.76
C LEU A 20 11.16 -0.30 43.13
N SER A 21 12.43 -0.05 43.40
CA SER A 21 13.14 1.12 42.84
C SER A 21 13.41 0.94 41.34
N ASP A 22 13.49 2.05 40.59
CA ASP A 22 13.91 2.04 39.18
C ASP A 22 15.29 1.40 38.99
N LYS A 23 16.18 1.53 39.98
CA LYS A 23 17.49 0.86 39.99
C LYS A 23 17.34 -0.66 39.98
N PHE A 24 16.39 -1.21 40.74
CA PHE A 24 16.09 -2.64 40.75
C PHE A 24 15.52 -3.10 39.41
N TYR A 25 14.55 -2.36 38.84
CA TYR A 25 14.02 -2.66 37.51
C TYR A 25 15.11 -2.67 36.44
N ASN A 26 15.99 -1.67 36.44
CA ASN A 26 17.12 -1.59 35.51
C ASN A 26 18.13 -2.73 35.68
N GLN A 27 18.31 -3.26 36.89
CA GLN A 27 19.16 -4.43 37.13
C GLN A 27 18.50 -5.73 36.66
N VAL A 28 17.19 -5.89 36.86
CA VAL A 28 16.42 -7.05 36.36
C VAL A 28 16.36 -7.06 34.83
N LEU A 29 16.23 -5.91 34.18
CA LEU A 29 16.30 -5.83 32.72
C LEU A 29 17.67 -6.25 32.16
N LYS A 30 18.74 -6.16 32.96
CA LYS A 30 20.11 -6.54 32.57
C LYS A 30 20.49 -7.97 32.96
N CYS A 31 19.66 -8.70 33.69
CA CYS A 31 20.03 -10.02 34.24
C CYS A 31 19.75 -11.21 33.29
N GLY A 32 19.43 -10.96 32.02
CA GLY A 32 19.17 -12.02 31.05
C GLY A 32 17.73 -12.55 31.05
N VAL A 33 16.88 -12.11 31.98
CA VAL A 33 15.49 -12.60 32.11
C VAL A 33 14.65 -12.18 30.91
N VAL A 34 14.86 -10.98 30.38
CA VAL A 34 14.15 -10.51 29.19
C VAL A 34 14.54 -11.36 27.99
N GLU A 35 15.82 -11.63 27.80
CA GLU A 35 16.36 -12.48 26.73
C GLU A 35 15.85 -13.92 26.85
N ALA A 36 15.80 -14.48 28.06
CA ALA A 36 15.26 -15.81 28.32
C ALA A 36 13.76 -15.89 28.01
N VAL A 37 12.98 -14.89 28.41
CA VAL A 37 11.54 -14.79 28.10
C VAL A 37 11.34 -14.63 26.60
N MET A 38 12.09 -13.76 25.93
CA MET A 38 12.02 -13.55 24.48
C MET A 38 12.42 -14.82 23.71
N SER A 39 13.44 -15.54 24.16
CA SER A 39 13.85 -16.83 23.63
C SER A 39 12.75 -17.88 23.81
N TRP A 40 12.13 -17.96 24.99
CA TRP A 40 11.01 -18.88 25.24
C TRP A 40 9.78 -18.55 24.40
N VAL A 41 9.42 -17.27 24.27
CA VAL A 41 8.32 -16.81 23.39
C VAL A 41 8.62 -17.18 21.94
N SER A 42 9.84 -16.94 21.47
CA SER A 42 10.30 -17.29 20.12
C SER A 42 10.25 -18.80 19.89
N PHE A 43 10.68 -19.61 20.86
CA PHE A 43 10.60 -21.07 20.81
C PHE A 43 9.16 -21.57 20.73
N LYS A 44 8.26 -21.01 21.55
CA LYS A 44 6.82 -21.36 21.54
C LYS A 44 6.19 -21.00 20.19
N ALA A 45 6.51 -19.83 19.65
CA ALA A 45 6.09 -19.40 18.33
C ALA A 45 6.58 -20.37 17.24
N GLN A 46 7.89 -20.65 17.18
CA GLN A 46 8.45 -21.62 16.23
C GLN A 46 7.85 -23.02 16.37
N LYS A 47 7.52 -23.47 17.58
CA LYS A 47 6.84 -24.77 17.80
C LYS A 47 5.45 -24.78 17.14
N GLN A 48 4.68 -23.70 17.25
CA GLN A 48 3.36 -23.57 16.62
C GLN A 48 3.46 -23.51 15.09
N LEU A 49 4.43 -22.79 14.53
CA LEU A 49 4.69 -22.78 13.08
C LEU A 49 5.10 -24.17 12.58
N GLY A 50 5.93 -24.87 13.36
CA GLY A 50 6.33 -26.24 13.06
C GLY A 50 5.16 -27.23 12.98
N GLN A 51 4.08 -27.01 13.75
CA GLN A 51 2.86 -27.85 13.68
C GLN A 51 2.11 -27.70 12.35
N LYS A 52 2.31 -26.59 11.61
CA LYS A 52 1.73 -26.40 10.27
C LYS A 52 2.57 -27.06 9.17
N CYS A 53 3.83 -27.37 9.45
CA CYS A 53 4.72 -28.06 8.53
C CYS A 53 4.48 -29.57 8.59
N SER A 54 4.59 -30.26 7.46
CA SER A 54 4.61 -31.72 7.47
C SER A 54 6.00 -32.21 7.84
N ALA A 55 6.10 -33.05 8.89
CA ALA A 55 7.35 -33.71 9.26
C ALA A 55 7.77 -34.78 8.23
N LYS A 56 6.80 -35.35 7.49
CA LYS A 56 7.02 -36.38 6.46
C LYS A 56 6.75 -35.83 5.07
N LYS A 57 7.59 -36.24 4.12
CA LYS A 57 7.40 -35.99 2.69
C LYS A 57 6.26 -36.85 2.17
N HIS A 58 5.16 -36.22 1.77
CA HIS A 58 4.02 -36.90 1.16
C HIS A 58 4.10 -36.79 -0.36
N SER A 59 3.84 -37.90 -1.06
CA SER A 59 3.76 -37.92 -2.52
C SER A 59 2.56 -37.11 -3.04
N LYS A 60 1.38 -37.23 -2.40
CA LYS A 60 0.19 -36.45 -2.76
C LYS A 60 -0.31 -35.58 -1.61
N LEU A 61 -0.75 -34.38 -1.94
CA LEU A 61 -1.35 -33.44 -1.00
C LEU A 61 -2.87 -33.43 -1.08
N LYS A 62 -3.52 -33.34 0.09
CA LYS A 62 -4.98 -33.16 0.23
C LYS A 62 -5.29 -31.75 0.74
N GLY A 63 -6.42 -31.20 0.30
CA GLY A 63 -6.97 -29.93 0.80
C GLY A 63 -6.43 -28.66 0.13
N ILE A 64 -5.76 -28.76 -1.02
CA ILE A 64 -5.32 -27.62 -1.84
C ILE A 64 -5.84 -27.82 -3.27
N PRO A 65 -7.12 -27.51 -3.55
CA PRO A 65 -7.75 -27.85 -4.83
C PRO A 65 -7.19 -27.06 -6.02
N LYS A 66 -6.60 -25.89 -5.79
CA LYS A 66 -6.01 -25.05 -6.85
C LYS A 66 -4.62 -25.51 -7.31
N LEU A 67 -4.00 -26.47 -6.62
CA LEU A 67 -2.69 -27.00 -6.97
C LEU A 67 -2.81 -27.98 -8.15
N GLU A 68 -2.13 -27.68 -9.25
CA GLU A 68 -1.78 -28.69 -10.26
C GLU A 68 -0.45 -29.30 -9.84
N ASP A 69 -0.49 -30.43 -9.16
CA ASP A 69 0.71 -31.04 -8.58
C ASP A 69 1.47 -31.82 -9.66
N ALA A 70 2.80 -31.72 -9.68
CA ALA A 70 3.61 -32.53 -10.60
C ALA A 70 3.51 -34.01 -10.22
N ASN A 71 3.48 -34.92 -11.20
CA ASN A 71 3.32 -36.35 -10.91
C ASN A 71 4.46 -36.92 -10.05
N ASP A 72 5.69 -36.41 -10.24
CA ASP A 72 6.87 -36.83 -9.47
C ASP A 72 7.07 -36.02 -8.18
N ALA A 73 6.22 -35.02 -7.89
CA ALA A 73 6.36 -34.20 -6.69
C ALA A 73 6.25 -35.06 -5.42
N GLY A 74 7.16 -34.84 -4.47
CA GLY A 74 7.19 -35.65 -3.24
C GLY A 74 7.68 -37.09 -3.42
N THR A 75 8.12 -37.52 -4.60
CA THR A 75 8.72 -38.84 -4.85
C THR A 75 10.26 -38.80 -4.74
N LYS A 76 10.95 -39.87 -5.16
CA LYS A 76 12.42 -39.91 -5.29
C LYS A 76 12.97 -38.90 -6.32
N ASN A 77 12.16 -38.52 -7.31
CA ASN A 77 12.54 -37.60 -8.39
C ASN A 77 12.18 -36.13 -8.08
N SER A 78 11.80 -35.82 -6.84
CA SER A 78 11.29 -34.50 -6.47
C SER A 78 12.29 -33.36 -6.69
N VAL A 79 13.59 -33.66 -6.63
CA VAL A 79 14.67 -32.66 -6.83
C VAL A 79 14.68 -32.10 -8.26
N ASP A 80 14.17 -32.88 -9.22
CA ASP A 80 14.04 -32.43 -10.62
C ASP A 80 12.73 -31.68 -10.86
N CYS A 81 11.81 -31.70 -9.90
CA CYS A 81 10.51 -31.06 -10.02
C CYS A 81 10.61 -29.55 -9.73
N THR A 82 9.89 -28.76 -10.51
CA THR A 82 9.77 -27.31 -10.40
C THR A 82 8.32 -26.94 -10.09
N LEU A 83 8.10 -26.17 -9.02
CA LEU A 83 6.79 -25.57 -8.75
C LEU A 83 6.75 -24.18 -9.39
N ILE A 84 5.78 -23.93 -10.25
CA ILE A 84 5.52 -22.61 -10.83
C ILE A 84 4.49 -21.88 -9.95
N LEU A 85 4.90 -20.79 -9.32
CA LEU A 85 3.99 -19.86 -8.63
C LEU A 85 3.54 -18.79 -9.60
N THR A 86 2.23 -18.67 -9.78
CA THR A 86 1.63 -17.78 -10.78
C THR A 86 0.89 -16.62 -10.12
N GLU A 87 0.94 -15.43 -10.73
CA GLU A 87 0.14 -14.28 -10.29
C GLU A 87 -1.32 -14.43 -10.74
N GLY A 88 -2.17 -14.92 -9.83
CA GLY A 88 -3.59 -15.12 -10.11
C GLY A 88 -3.92 -16.36 -10.96
N ASP A 89 -5.22 -16.59 -11.13
CA ASP A 89 -5.73 -17.74 -11.88
C ASP A 89 -5.53 -17.59 -13.40
N SER A 90 -5.41 -16.36 -13.92
CA SER A 90 -5.10 -16.08 -15.33
C SER A 90 -3.72 -16.62 -15.73
N ALA A 91 -2.70 -16.28 -14.94
CA ALA A 91 -1.33 -16.77 -15.14
C ALA A 91 -1.24 -18.30 -14.95
N LYS A 92 -2.01 -18.88 -14.00
CA LYS A 92 -2.14 -20.34 -13.87
C LYS A 92 -2.59 -20.99 -15.18
N SER A 93 -3.64 -20.46 -15.83
CA SER A 93 -4.13 -21.04 -17.09
C SER A 93 -3.09 -20.99 -18.21
N LEU A 94 -2.28 -19.93 -18.27
CA LEU A 94 -1.15 -19.82 -19.20
C LEU A 94 -0.10 -20.91 -18.91
N ALA A 95 0.30 -21.07 -17.64
CA ALA A 95 1.26 -22.08 -17.22
C ALA A 95 0.76 -23.51 -17.52
N VAL A 96 -0.52 -23.81 -17.23
CA VAL A 96 -1.14 -25.10 -17.54
C VAL A 96 -1.15 -25.38 -19.04
N SER A 97 -1.34 -24.37 -19.88
CA SER A 97 -1.23 -24.51 -21.34
C SER A 97 0.20 -24.85 -21.76
N GLY A 98 1.21 -24.26 -21.11
CA GLY A 98 2.62 -24.57 -21.28
C GLY A 98 3.01 -25.99 -20.83
N LEU A 99 2.36 -26.53 -19.79
CA LEU A 99 2.57 -27.90 -19.33
C LEU A 99 2.28 -28.96 -20.40
N ALA A 100 1.46 -28.64 -21.41
CA ALA A 100 1.22 -29.53 -22.54
C ALA A 100 2.50 -29.77 -23.39
N VAL A 101 3.50 -28.90 -23.28
CA VAL A 101 4.79 -29.01 -23.96
C VAL A 101 5.83 -29.71 -23.08
N VAL A 102 6.01 -29.22 -21.85
CA VAL A 102 7.08 -29.70 -20.94
C VAL A 102 6.70 -30.93 -20.12
N GLY A 103 5.43 -31.34 -20.17
CA GLY A 103 4.89 -32.47 -19.42
C GLY A 103 4.50 -32.11 -17.97
N ARG A 104 3.71 -32.99 -17.35
CA ARG A 104 3.21 -32.83 -15.97
C ARG A 104 4.04 -33.56 -14.92
N ASP A 105 5.05 -34.31 -15.33
CA ASP A 105 5.82 -35.12 -14.39
C ASP A 105 6.72 -34.25 -13.50
N LYS A 106 7.36 -33.24 -14.10
CA LYS A 106 8.35 -32.39 -13.43
C LYS A 106 7.85 -30.99 -13.10
N PHE A 107 6.67 -30.59 -13.54
CA PHE A 107 6.18 -29.22 -13.37
C PHE A 107 4.83 -29.20 -12.68
N GLY A 108 4.75 -28.49 -11.56
CA GLY A 108 3.51 -28.18 -10.86
C GLY A 108 3.18 -26.71 -10.96
N VAL A 109 1.92 -26.33 -10.77
CA VAL A 109 1.46 -24.93 -10.84
C VAL A 109 0.56 -24.60 -9.65
N PHE A 110 0.81 -23.47 -9.00
CA PHE A 110 -0.04 -22.94 -7.94
C PHE A 110 -0.26 -21.43 -8.10
N PRO A 111 -1.52 -20.94 -8.07
CA PRO A 111 -1.83 -19.52 -8.19
C PRO A 111 -1.77 -18.82 -6.84
N LEU A 112 -1.06 -17.69 -6.81
CA LEU A 112 -1.13 -16.72 -5.74
C LEU A 112 -2.39 -15.88 -5.91
N LYS A 113 -3.02 -15.48 -4.79
CA LYS A 113 -4.20 -14.62 -4.76
C LYS A 113 -3.86 -13.15 -4.96
N GLY A 114 -2.61 -12.76 -4.73
CA GLY A 114 -2.13 -11.39 -4.86
C GLY A 114 -0.77 -11.20 -4.18
N LYS A 115 -0.55 -10.01 -3.63
CA LYS A 115 0.70 -9.67 -2.93
C LYS A 115 0.88 -10.56 -1.69
N ILE A 116 2.02 -11.23 -1.64
CA ILE A 116 2.42 -12.06 -0.51
C ILE A 116 2.67 -11.19 0.73
N LEU A 117 2.31 -11.72 1.89
CA LEU A 117 2.58 -11.07 3.17
C LEU A 117 4.10 -10.93 3.38
N ASN A 118 4.56 -9.70 3.66
CA ASN A 118 5.94 -9.48 4.08
C ASN A 118 6.20 -10.13 5.45
N VAL A 119 6.73 -11.35 5.44
CA VAL A 119 6.94 -12.18 6.64
C VAL A 119 7.94 -11.61 7.63
N ARG A 120 8.90 -10.80 7.16
CA ARG A 120 9.92 -10.19 8.01
C ARG A 120 9.32 -9.23 9.03
N GLU A 121 8.17 -8.67 8.69
CA GLU A 121 7.50 -7.60 9.41
C GLU A 121 6.13 -7.99 9.95
N ALA A 122 5.72 -9.23 9.69
CA ALA A 122 4.46 -9.79 10.11
C ALA A 122 4.58 -10.36 11.53
N THR A 123 3.53 -10.17 12.32
CA THR A 123 3.41 -10.85 13.61
C THR A 123 3.27 -12.35 13.40
N HIS A 124 3.74 -13.12 14.37
CA HIS A 124 3.60 -14.59 14.38
C HIS A 124 2.15 -15.05 14.11
N LYS A 125 1.16 -14.34 14.67
CA LYS A 125 -0.26 -14.59 14.43
C LYS A 125 -0.64 -14.41 12.96
N GLN A 126 -0.21 -13.31 12.34
CA GLN A 126 -0.50 -13.03 10.92
C GLN A 126 0.08 -14.10 10.00
N ILE A 127 1.30 -14.59 10.27
CA ILE A 127 1.93 -15.65 9.48
C ILE A 127 1.15 -16.97 9.64
N LEU A 128 0.76 -17.33 10.88
CA LEU A 128 0.00 -18.55 11.15
C LEU A 128 -1.39 -18.55 10.50
N GLU A 129 -2.07 -17.41 10.47
CA GLU A 129 -3.41 -17.26 9.89
C GLU A 129 -3.38 -17.08 8.37
N ASN A 130 -2.21 -16.78 7.79
CA ASN A 130 -2.08 -16.61 6.35
C ASN A 130 -2.14 -17.97 5.63
N ALA A 131 -3.28 -18.27 5.03
CA ALA A 131 -3.52 -19.51 4.30
C ALA A 131 -2.60 -19.70 3.09
N GLU A 132 -2.19 -18.62 2.43
CA GLU A 132 -1.36 -18.67 1.22
C GLU A 132 0.07 -19.10 1.53
N ILE A 133 0.73 -18.48 2.50
CA ILE A 133 2.05 -18.89 2.99
C ILE A 133 2.02 -20.35 3.45
N ASN A 134 1.00 -20.72 4.25
CA ASN A 134 0.86 -22.09 4.73
C ASN A 134 0.69 -23.11 3.58
N ASN A 135 -0.02 -22.74 2.52
CA ASN A 135 -0.15 -23.57 1.33
C ASN A 135 1.19 -23.73 0.61
N VAL A 136 1.93 -22.64 0.36
CA VAL A 136 3.25 -22.69 -0.31
C VAL A 136 4.21 -23.59 0.49
N ILE A 137 4.27 -23.43 1.81
CA ILE A 137 5.10 -24.27 2.69
C ILE A 137 4.71 -25.74 2.57
N LYS A 138 3.41 -26.04 2.60
CA LYS A 138 2.90 -27.41 2.49
C LYS A 138 3.15 -28.01 1.11
N ILE A 139 3.02 -27.23 0.03
CA ILE A 139 3.25 -27.65 -1.36
C ILE A 139 4.72 -28.01 -1.57
N MET A 140 5.62 -27.14 -1.11
CA MET A 140 7.07 -27.33 -1.22
C MET A 140 7.62 -28.36 -0.24
N GLY A 141 6.93 -28.62 0.87
CA GLY A 141 7.44 -29.46 1.96
C GLY A 141 8.50 -28.74 2.80
N LEU A 142 8.41 -27.42 2.91
CA LEU A 142 9.34 -26.61 3.69
C LEU A 142 9.11 -26.78 5.19
N GLN A 143 10.18 -26.64 5.98
CA GLN A 143 10.16 -26.78 7.43
C GLN A 143 10.95 -25.64 8.07
N TYR A 144 10.32 -24.81 8.91
CA TYR A 144 10.97 -23.65 9.56
C TYR A 144 12.22 -23.98 10.38
N LYS A 145 12.33 -25.20 10.92
CA LYS A 145 13.47 -25.62 11.75
C LYS A 145 14.63 -26.22 10.95
N LYS A 146 14.40 -26.57 9.68
CA LYS A 146 15.39 -27.23 8.84
C LYS A 146 16.22 -26.18 8.10
N LYS A 147 17.54 -26.34 8.14
CA LYS A 147 18.46 -25.64 7.24
C LYS A 147 18.65 -26.47 5.99
N TYR A 148 18.64 -25.82 4.83
CA TYR A 148 18.77 -26.49 3.54
C TYR A 148 20.07 -26.02 2.90
N GLU A 149 21.17 -26.74 3.15
CA GLU A 149 22.53 -26.29 2.78
C GLU A 149 23.11 -27.12 1.63
N SER A 150 22.53 -28.29 1.35
CA SER A 150 23.03 -29.26 0.37
C SER A 150 21.94 -29.75 -0.59
N VAL A 151 22.36 -30.41 -1.69
CA VAL A 151 21.43 -31.09 -2.61
C VAL A 151 20.68 -32.22 -1.91
N GLU A 152 21.34 -32.93 -0.98
CA GLU A 152 20.72 -33.92 -0.09
C GLU A 152 19.57 -33.33 0.73
N ASP A 153 19.70 -32.08 1.19
CA ASP A 153 18.61 -31.40 1.88
C ASP A 153 17.44 -31.09 0.96
N LEU A 154 17.70 -30.70 -0.29
CA LEU A 154 16.66 -30.47 -1.29
C LEU A 154 15.85 -31.74 -1.59
N LYS A 155 16.45 -32.94 -1.48
CA LYS A 155 15.71 -34.22 -1.63
C LYS A 155 14.60 -34.38 -0.58
N THR A 156 14.64 -33.65 0.54
CA THR A 156 13.55 -33.67 1.53
C THR A 156 12.34 -32.83 1.12
N LEU A 157 12.51 -31.90 0.19
CA LEU A 157 11.43 -31.10 -0.37
C LEU A 157 10.61 -31.89 -1.40
N ARG A 158 9.37 -31.46 -1.62
CA ARG A 158 8.49 -32.00 -2.67
C ARG A 158 8.85 -31.49 -4.07
N TYR A 159 9.50 -30.34 -4.14
CA TYR A 159 10.01 -29.71 -5.36
C TYR A 159 11.43 -29.22 -5.10
N GLY A 160 12.34 -29.47 -6.04
CA GLY A 160 13.73 -29.01 -5.96
C GLY A 160 13.92 -27.57 -6.42
N ARG A 161 12.97 -27.02 -7.18
CA ARG A 161 12.99 -25.64 -7.69
C ARG A 161 11.64 -24.95 -7.53
N LEU A 162 11.68 -23.64 -7.43
CA LEU A 162 10.54 -22.74 -7.39
C LEU A 162 10.72 -21.70 -8.50
N MET A 163 9.81 -21.72 -9.46
CA MET A 163 9.77 -20.79 -10.58
C MET A 163 8.67 -19.76 -10.36
N ILE A 164 9.02 -18.48 -10.41
CA ILE A 164 8.09 -17.36 -10.23
C ILE A 164 7.62 -16.89 -11.60
N MET A 165 6.30 -16.86 -11.82
CA MET A 165 5.70 -16.44 -13.08
C MET A 165 4.65 -15.35 -12.81
N THR A 166 5.08 -14.10 -12.95
CA THR A 166 4.24 -12.90 -12.73
C THR A 166 4.04 -12.15 -14.03
N ASP A 167 3.10 -11.21 -14.00
CA ASP A 167 2.99 -10.23 -15.07
C ASP A 167 4.32 -9.47 -15.20
N GLN A 168 4.66 -9.06 -16.43
CA GLN A 168 5.88 -8.27 -16.72
C GLN A 168 5.57 -6.79 -16.52
N ASP A 169 5.06 -6.49 -15.33
CA ASP A 169 4.81 -5.17 -14.83
C ASP A 169 5.49 -4.99 -13.46
N GLN A 170 5.44 -3.77 -12.93
CA GLN A 170 6.12 -3.46 -11.69
C GLN A 170 5.49 -4.18 -10.47
N ASP A 171 4.17 -4.43 -10.46
CA ASP A 171 3.52 -5.15 -9.35
C ASP A 171 3.94 -6.63 -9.33
N GLY A 172 4.17 -7.23 -10.50
CA GLY A 172 4.80 -8.54 -10.67
C GLY A 172 6.21 -8.57 -10.09
N SER A 173 7.05 -7.58 -10.39
CA SER A 173 8.38 -7.43 -9.77
C SER A 173 8.31 -7.35 -8.24
N HIS A 174 7.30 -6.69 -7.68
CA HIS A 174 7.09 -6.68 -6.23
C HIS A 174 6.71 -8.06 -5.67
N ILE A 175 5.87 -8.83 -6.37
CA ILE A 175 5.53 -10.20 -5.97
C ILE A 175 6.79 -11.09 -5.97
N LYS A 176 7.63 -10.99 -7.01
CA LYS A 176 8.93 -11.68 -7.07
C LYS A 176 9.79 -11.32 -5.85
N GLY A 177 9.91 -10.02 -5.54
CA GLY A 177 10.67 -9.55 -4.39
C GLY A 177 10.12 -10.05 -3.05
N LEU A 178 8.80 -10.08 -2.87
CA LEU A 178 8.16 -10.62 -1.67
C LEU A 178 8.40 -12.12 -1.51
N LEU A 179 8.41 -12.89 -2.59
CA LEU A 179 8.77 -14.32 -2.59
C LEU A 179 10.25 -14.52 -2.23
N ILE A 180 11.14 -13.74 -2.83
CA ILE A 180 12.57 -13.77 -2.51
C ILE A 180 12.78 -13.45 -1.02
N ASN A 181 12.13 -12.40 -0.51
CA ASN A 181 12.19 -12.05 0.92
C ASN A 181 11.56 -13.13 1.81
N PHE A 182 10.48 -13.78 1.37
CA PHE A 182 9.86 -14.89 2.10
C PHE A 182 10.83 -16.07 2.27
N ILE A 183 11.54 -16.45 1.21
CA ILE A 183 12.55 -17.52 1.27
C ILE A 183 13.79 -17.05 2.03
N HIS A 184 14.30 -15.84 1.77
CA HIS A 184 15.46 -15.28 2.46
C HIS A 184 15.24 -15.19 3.97
N HIS A 185 14.08 -14.70 4.42
CA HIS A 185 13.81 -14.54 5.85
C HIS A 185 13.71 -15.87 6.60
N ASN A 186 13.13 -16.90 5.98
CA ASN A 186 12.87 -18.17 6.64
C ASN A 186 13.96 -19.22 6.40
N TRP A 187 14.56 -19.24 5.21
CA TRP A 187 15.57 -20.20 4.76
C TRP A 187 16.64 -19.53 3.87
N PRO A 188 17.49 -18.64 4.42
CA PRO A 188 18.51 -17.93 3.62
C PRO A 188 19.43 -18.87 2.83
N SER A 189 19.71 -20.07 3.36
CA SER A 189 20.57 -21.05 2.70
C SER A 189 20.02 -21.55 1.36
N LEU A 190 18.69 -21.50 1.14
CA LEU A 190 18.08 -21.88 -0.13
C LEU A 190 18.44 -20.92 -1.27
N LEU A 191 18.68 -19.64 -0.99
CA LEU A 191 19.06 -18.66 -2.02
C LEU A 191 20.44 -18.96 -2.63
N LYS A 192 21.30 -19.62 -1.85
CA LYS A 192 22.65 -20.05 -2.28
C LYS A 192 22.63 -21.25 -3.21
N LEU A 193 21.50 -21.96 -3.27
CA LEU A 193 21.27 -23.10 -4.13
C LEU A 193 20.52 -22.63 -5.40
N PRO A 194 20.58 -23.39 -6.51
CA PRO A 194 19.81 -23.09 -7.73
C PRO A 194 18.32 -23.44 -7.54
N PHE A 195 17.70 -22.82 -6.53
CA PHE A 195 16.34 -23.10 -6.06
C PHE A 195 15.32 -22.14 -6.67
N LEU A 196 15.64 -20.85 -6.76
CA LEU A 196 14.75 -19.83 -7.30
C LEU A 196 15.03 -19.58 -8.80
N GLU A 197 13.97 -19.65 -9.58
CA GLU A 197 13.93 -19.29 -11.00
C GLU A 197 12.78 -18.31 -11.23
N GLU A 198 12.81 -17.57 -12.33
CA GLU A 198 11.67 -16.83 -12.83
C GLU A 198 11.40 -17.16 -14.29
N PHE A 199 10.13 -17.01 -14.67
CA PHE A 199 9.66 -17.14 -16.03
C PHE A 199 9.29 -15.76 -16.56
N ILE A 200 10.01 -15.31 -17.58
CA ILE A 200 9.77 -14.01 -18.22
C ILE A 200 8.96 -14.18 -19.52
N THR A 201 8.17 -13.17 -19.88
CA THR A 201 7.45 -13.11 -21.16
C THR A 201 7.75 -11.78 -21.86
N PRO A 202 7.59 -11.68 -23.18
CA PRO A 202 7.80 -10.40 -23.86
C PRO A 202 6.74 -9.38 -23.42
N ILE A 203 7.18 -8.13 -23.19
CA ILE A 203 6.32 -7.00 -22.84
C ILE A 203 5.76 -6.30 -24.08
N VAL A 204 6.49 -6.34 -25.20
CA VAL A 204 6.06 -5.80 -26.49
C VAL A 204 6.37 -6.79 -27.60
N LYS A 205 5.43 -6.94 -28.53
CA LYS A 205 5.68 -7.62 -29.81
C LYS A 205 5.42 -6.67 -30.97
N ALA A 206 6.36 -6.62 -31.91
CA ALA A 206 6.21 -5.89 -33.17
C ALA A 206 6.14 -6.89 -34.33
N THR A 207 5.07 -6.82 -35.13
CA THR A 207 4.86 -7.73 -36.26
C THR A 207 4.78 -6.97 -37.58
N LYS A 208 5.51 -7.44 -38.60
CA LYS A 208 5.44 -6.95 -39.97
C LYS A 208 5.52 -8.11 -40.96
N GLY A 209 4.43 -8.38 -41.66
CA GLY A 209 4.32 -9.53 -42.54
C GLY A 209 4.47 -10.85 -41.76
N LYS A 210 5.54 -11.61 -42.06
CA LYS A 210 5.89 -12.87 -41.36
C LYS A 210 6.91 -12.69 -40.24
N THR A 211 7.50 -11.51 -40.10
CA THR A 211 8.51 -11.23 -39.08
C THR A 211 7.83 -10.77 -37.81
N GLU A 212 8.11 -11.45 -36.70
CA GLU A 212 7.69 -11.07 -35.35
C GLU A 212 8.95 -10.83 -34.50
N LEU A 213 9.03 -9.66 -33.89
CA LEU A 213 10.06 -9.29 -32.93
C LEU A 213 9.44 -9.21 -31.54
N SER A 214 10.13 -9.79 -30.56
CA SER A 214 9.69 -9.83 -29.16
C SER A 214 10.70 -9.08 -28.30
N PHE A 215 10.21 -8.13 -27.52
CA PHE A 215 11.01 -7.29 -26.61
C PHE A 215 10.60 -7.60 -25.17
N TYR A 216 11.57 -7.69 -24.28
CA TYR A 216 11.36 -8.11 -22.89
C TYR A 216 11.53 -6.95 -21.89
N SER A 217 11.88 -5.77 -22.41
CA SER A 217 11.85 -4.52 -21.65
C SER A 217 11.36 -3.38 -22.55
N LEU A 218 10.76 -2.34 -21.95
CA LEU A 218 10.37 -1.14 -22.70
C LEU A 218 11.57 -0.38 -23.26
N PRO A 219 12.70 -0.21 -22.54
CA PRO A 219 13.89 0.43 -23.11
C PRO A 219 14.42 -0.28 -24.37
N GLU A 220 14.46 -1.63 -24.38
CA GLU A 220 14.85 -2.42 -25.56
C GLU A 220 13.95 -2.12 -26.77
N PHE A 221 12.64 -1.97 -26.54
CA PHE A 221 11.69 -1.62 -27.59
C PHE A 221 11.86 -0.19 -28.09
N GLU A 222 12.07 0.78 -27.20
CA GLU A 222 12.28 2.19 -27.60
C GLU A 222 13.61 2.39 -28.35
N GLU A 223 14.67 1.66 -27.97
CA GLU A 223 15.92 1.62 -28.74
C GLU A 223 15.69 1.10 -30.17
N TRP A 224 14.95 -0.01 -30.31
CA TRP A 224 14.60 -0.54 -31.63
C TRP A 224 13.76 0.42 -32.45
N LYS A 225 12.78 1.07 -31.82
CA LYS A 225 11.89 2.05 -32.47
C LYS A 225 12.66 3.29 -32.95
N THR A 226 13.63 3.75 -32.16
CA THR A 226 14.49 4.89 -32.52
C THR A 226 15.46 4.52 -33.65
N ALA A 227 15.95 3.29 -33.67
CA ALA A 227 16.86 2.80 -34.70
C ALA A 227 16.18 2.35 -36.01
N THR A 228 14.85 2.24 -36.03
CA THR A 228 14.09 1.69 -37.17
C THR A 228 13.23 2.78 -37.83
N ASP A 229 13.65 3.28 -38.99
CA ASP A 229 12.98 4.39 -39.69
C ASP A 229 11.50 4.13 -40.03
N ASP A 230 11.10 2.88 -40.25
CA ASP A 230 9.74 2.51 -40.67
C ASP A 230 8.92 1.79 -39.60
N TRP A 231 9.26 2.00 -38.33
CA TRP A 231 8.59 1.37 -37.19
C TRP A 231 7.06 1.59 -37.18
N GLN A 232 6.55 2.71 -37.70
CA GLN A 232 5.10 3.00 -37.76
C GLN A 232 4.33 2.02 -38.66
N ARG A 233 5.03 1.31 -39.57
CA ARG A 233 4.43 0.26 -40.42
C ARG A 233 4.31 -1.08 -39.71
N TRP A 234 4.91 -1.23 -38.53
CA TRP A 234 4.82 -2.44 -37.72
C TRP A 234 3.56 -2.41 -36.87
N LYS A 235 2.90 -3.56 -36.76
CA LYS A 235 1.83 -3.74 -35.78
C LYS A 235 2.46 -4.00 -34.42
N VAL A 236 2.38 -3.02 -33.53
CA VAL A 236 2.87 -3.12 -32.15
C VAL A 236 1.74 -3.55 -31.23
N LYS A 237 2.00 -4.56 -30.39
CA LYS A 237 1.07 -5.01 -29.35
C LYS A 237 1.80 -5.11 -28.01
N TYR A 238 1.21 -4.51 -26.99
CA TYR A 238 1.71 -4.55 -25.61
C TYR A 238 1.09 -5.74 -24.85
N TYR A 239 1.91 -6.40 -24.04
CA TYR A 239 1.58 -7.60 -23.26
C TYR A 239 1.77 -7.31 -21.78
N LYS A 240 0.99 -6.36 -21.24
CA LYS A 240 1.10 -5.90 -19.85
C LYS A 240 0.76 -7.01 -18.83
N GLY A 241 -0.24 -7.85 -19.12
CA GLY A 241 -0.59 -9.01 -18.29
C GLY A 241 -0.44 -10.34 -19.00
N LEU A 242 -0.10 -11.41 -18.26
CA LEU A 242 0.10 -12.77 -18.78
C LEU A 242 -1.15 -13.33 -19.49
N GLY A 243 -2.35 -12.90 -19.06
CA GLY A 243 -3.61 -13.26 -19.71
C GLY A 243 -3.76 -12.74 -21.14
N THR A 244 -2.91 -11.81 -21.59
CA THR A 244 -2.90 -11.28 -22.97
C THR A 244 -2.32 -12.29 -23.97
N SER A 245 -1.46 -13.18 -23.49
CA SER A 245 -0.84 -14.22 -24.31
C SER A 245 -1.82 -15.35 -24.57
N THR A 246 -1.86 -15.80 -25.83
CA THR A 246 -2.68 -16.93 -26.25
C THR A 246 -2.09 -18.26 -25.78
N ALA A 247 -2.90 -19.32 -25.76
CA ALA A 247 -2.42 -20.67 -25.45
C ALA A 247 -1.37 -21.17 -26.46
N LYS A 248 -1.37 -20.66 -27.69
CA LYS A 248 -0.33 -20.98 -28.69
C LYS A 248 1.00 -20.34 -28.27
N GLU A 249 0.99 -19.04 -28.00
CA GLU A 249 2.18 -18.33 -27.53
C GLU A 249 2.72 -18.93 -26.23
N ALA A 250 1.83 -19.35 -25.31
CA ALA A 250 2.24 -20.07 -24.10
C ALA A 250 3.06 -21.34 -24.44
N LYS A 251 2.62 -22.13 -25.42
CA LYS A 251 3.36 -23.32 -25.85
C LYS A 251 4.70 -22.93 -26.47
N ASP A 252 4.74 -21.89 -27.30
CA ASP A 252 5.97 -21.40 -27.92
C ASP A 252 6.98 -20.95 -26.84
N TYR A 253 6.53 -20.24 -25.80
CA TYR A 253 7.39 -19.83 -24.68
C TYR A 253 7.96 -21.02 -23.90
N PHE A 254 7.15 -22.06 -23.68
CA PHE A 254 7.58 -23.27 -22.97
C PHE A 254 8.44 -24.19 -23.85
N MET A 255 8.32 -24.13 -25.17
CA MET A 255 9.25 -24.77 -26.11
C MET A 255 10.64 -24.12 -26.03
N ASP A 256 10.70 -22.78 -25.97
CA ASP A 256 11.93 -22.01 -25.77
C ASP A 256 12.20 -21.68 -24.29
N MET A 257 12.15 -22.70 -23.44
CA MET A 257 12.37 -22.55 -22.00
C MET A 257 13.74 -21.91 -21.67
N ALA A 258 14.74 -22.03 -22.55
CA ALA A 258 16.08 -21.46 -22.35
C ALA A 258 16.08 -19.93 -22.37
N ARG A 259 15.26 -19.31 -23.25
CA ARG A 259 15.07 -17.86 -23.30
C ARG A 259 14.21 -17.33 -22.17
N HIS A 260 13.17 -18.09 -21.82
CA HIS A 260 12.12 -17.65 -20.89
C HIS A 260 12.45 -17.92 -19.42
N ARG A 261 13.40 -18.81 -19.13
CA ARG A 261 13.84 -19.12 -17.77
C ARG A 261 15.07 -18.31 -17.40
N ILE A 262 14.94 -17.49 -16.37
CA ILE A 262 16.05 -16.79 -15.74
C ILE A 262 16.28 -17.38 -14.35
N LYS A 263 17.54 -17.69 -14.02
CA LYS A 263 17.89 -18.24 -12.70
C LYS A 263 18.39 -17.13 -11.80
N PHE A 264 17.98 -17.16 -10.53
CA PHE A 264 18.59 -16.28 -9.54
C PHE A 264 19.93 -16.87 -9.06
N LYS A 265 20.98 -16.06 -9.09
CA LYS A 265 22.33 -16.44 -8.68
C LYS A 265 22.77 -15.63 -7.48
N TYR A 266 23.00 -16.31 -6.36
CA TYR A 266 23.62 -15.71 -5.18
C TYR A 266 25.12 -15.52 -5.40
N GLN A 267 25.64 -14.33 -5.08
CA GLN A 267 27.03 -13.93 -5.20
C GLN A 267 27.67 -13.51 -3.87
N GLY A 268 26.90 -13.31 -2.79
CA GLY A 268 27.47 -13.05 -1.47
C GLY A 268 26.59 -12.16 -0.60
N GLY A 269 27.21 -11.55 0.41
CA GLY A 269 26.51 -10.77 1.44
C GLY A 269 25.78 -9.51 0.92
N GLU A 270 26.15 -8.99 -0.25
CA GLU A 270 25.45 -7.85 -0.86
C GLU A 270 24.03 -8.24 -1.31
N ASP A 271 23.80 -9.48 -1.74
CA ASP A 271 22.45 -9.98 -2.05
C ASP A 271 21.57 -9.97 -0.80
N ASP A 272 22.09 -10.47 0.32
CA ASP A 272 21.37 -10.48 1.59
C ASP A 272 21.04 -9.04 2.01
N ARG A 273 22.02 -8.14 1.95
CA ARG A 273 21.87 -6.72 2.28
C ARG A 273 20.84 -6.02 1.38
N ALA A 274 20.84 -6.30 0.07
CA ALA A 274 19.88 -5.73 -0.88
C ALA A 274 18.44 -6.18 -0.57
N ILE A 275 18.24 -7.46 -0.25
CA ILE A 275 16.92 -7.98 0.14
C ILE A 275 16.47 -7.36 1.46
N GLU A 276 17.36 -7.22 2.45
CA GLU A 276 17.02 -6.57 3.71
C GLU A 276 16.69 -5.08 3.54
N LEU A 277 17.48 -4.38 2.73
CA LEU A 277 17.23 -2.99 2.34
C LEU A 277 15.83 -2.85 1.77
N ALA A 278 15.41 -3.76 0.88
CA ALA A 278 14.13 -3.71 0.19
C ALA A 278 12.91 -4.03 1.06
N PHE A 279 13.04 -4.81 2.15
CA PHE A 279 11.87 -5.30 2.90
C PHE A 279 11.88 -5.09 4.43
N SER A 280 13.00 -4.70 5.03
CA SER A 280 13.13 -4.48 6.48
C SER A 280 12.59 -3.11 6.91
N LYS A 281 11.72 -3.05 7.93
CA LYS A 281 11.27 -1.77 8.54
C LYS A 281 12.38 -1.03 9.28
N LYS A 282 13.50 -1.68 9.58
CA LYS A 282 14.66 -1.04 10.23
C LYS A 282 15.50 -0.22 9.25
N MET A 283 15.34 -0.47 7.94
CA MET A 283 16.16 0.16 6.90
C MET A 283 15.39 1.24 6.12
N ILE A 284 14.50 1.99 6.76
CA ILE A 284 13.68 3.01 6.08
C ILE A 284 14.57 4.12 5.52
N GLU A 285 15.49 4.67 6.33
CA GLU A 285 16.35 5.76 5.89
C GLU A 285 17.32 5.32 4.78
N GLN A 286 17.91 4.13 4.87
CA GLN A 286 18.74 3.58 3.78
C GLN A 286 17.94 3.37 2.49
N ARG A 287 16.66 2.99 2.60
CA ARG A 287 15.80 2.80 1.43
C ARG A 287 15.44 4.13 0.76
N LYS A 288 15.24 5.20 1.55
CA LYS A 288 15.05 6.56 1.02
C LYS A 288 16.30 7.03 0.26
N GLU A 289 17.47 6.78 0.83
CA GLU A 289 18.76 7.05 0.20
C GLU A 289 18.92 6.29 -1.12
N TRP A 290 18.65 4.99 -1.09
CA TRP A 290 18.69 4.10 -2.26
C TRP A 290 17.78 4.59 -3.39
N LEU A 291 16.53 4.96 -3.05
CA LEU A 291 15.58 5.50 -4.03
C LEU A 291 16.06 6.85 -4.56
N ARG A 292 16.56 7.75 -3.70
CA ARG A 292 17.09 9.05 -4.13
C ARG A 292 18.22 8.88 -5.14
N ASN A 293 19.20 8.02 -4.83
CA ASN A 293 20.35 7.79 -5.70
C ASN A 293 19.93 7.15 -7.04
N GLY A 294 19.00 6.19 -7.02
CA GLY A 294 18.48 5.59 -8.26
C GLY A 294 17.69 6.59 -9.12
N MET A 295 17.03 7.57 -8.52
CA MET A 295 16.32 8.64 -9.24
C MET A 295 17.28 9.68 -9.82
N GLU A 296 18.31 10.07 -9.07
CA GLU A 296 19.39 10.95 -9.54
C GLU A 296 20.14 10.32 -10.72
N GLU A 297 20.47 9.03 -10.65
CA GLU A 297 21.12 8.31 -11.73
C GLU A 297 20.26 8.26 -13.01
N ARG A 298 18.96 7.96 -12.87
CA ARG A 298 18.00 8.00 -13.99
C ARG A 298 17.91 9.39 -14.61
N LYS A 299 17.88 10.44 -13.78
CA LYS A 299 17.88 11.83 -14.23
C LYS A 299 19.14 12.15 -15.04
N GLN A 300 20.31 11.86 -14.47
CA GLN A 300 21.59 12.15 -15.10
C GLN A 300 21.73 11.44 -16.45
N ARG A 301 21.31 10.17 -16.55
CA ARG A 301 21.29 9.44 -17.82
C ARG A 301 20.41 10.12 -18.87
N ARG A 302 19.20 10.54 -18.49
CA ARG A 302 18.27 11.23 -19.39
C ARG A 302 18.84 12.56 -19.90
N GLU A 303 19.43 13.36 -19.01
CA GLU A 303 20.06 14.64 -19.37
C GLU A 303 21.25 14.47 -20.32
N LEU A 304 21.99 13.37 -20.16
CA LEU A 304 23.11 13.01 -21.05
C LEU A 304 22.67 12.26 -22.32
N GLY A 305 21.38 11.99 -22.50
CA GLY A 305 20.87 11.20 -23.63
C GLY A 305 21.35 9.74 -23.64
N LEU A 306 21.73 9.20 -22.48
CA LEU A 306 22.18 7.81 -22.32
C LEU A 306 20.98 6.87 -22.18
N PRO A 307 21.06 5.62 -22.70
CA PRO A 307 19.99 4.64 -22.58
C PRO A 307 19.75 4.25 -21.11
N GLU A 308 18.50 3.90 -20.78
CA GLU A 308 18.18 3.36 -19.46
C GLU A 308 18.79 1.97 -19.29
N VAL A 309 19.26 1.65 -18.08
CA VAL A 309 19.72 0.29 -17.75
C VAL A 309 18.50 -0.59 -17.50
N TYR A 310 18.45 -1.73 -18.18
CA TYR A 310 17.37 -2.71 -18.07
C TYR A 310 17.90 -4.13 -17.91
N LEU A 311 17.06 -5.02 -17.37
CA LEU A 311 17.32 -6.46 -17.29
C LEU A 311 16.69 -7.19 -18.48
N TYR A 312 17.08 -8.45 -18.68
CA TYR A 312 16.46 -9.38 -19.64
C TYR A 312 16.76 -9.15 -21.12
N GLY A 313 17.89 -8.52 -21.43
CA GLY A 313 18.47 -8.55 -22.78
C GLY A 313 18.66 -9.99 -23.28
N LYS A 314 18.83 -10.15 -24.60
CA LYS A 314 18.78 -11.45 -25.32
C LYS A 314 19.61 -12.58 -24.69
N ASP A 315 20.78 -12.27 -24.14
CA ASP A 315 21.73 -13.26 -23.60
C ASP A 315 21.63 -13.46 -22.07
N THR A 316 20.59 -12.91 -21.44
CA THR A 316 20.42 -13.01 -19.99
C THR A 316 19.86 -14.39 -19.64
N HIS A 317 20.64 -15.20 -18.89
CA HIS A 317 20.18 -16.48 -18.34
C HIS A 317 20.21 -16.54 -16.81
N ASN A 318 20.92 -15.62 -16.17
CA ASN A 318 21.00 -15.53 -14.72
C ASN A 318 20.96 -14.05 -14.30
N VAL A 319 20.36 -13.78 -13.15
CA VAL A 319 20.29 -12.46 -12.51
C VAL A 319 20.69 -12.60 -11.04
N THR A 320 21.44 -11.66 -10.49
CA THR A 320 21.76 -11.65 -9.06
C THR A 320 20.60 -11.06 -8.26
N TYR A 321 20.50 -11.39 -6.97
CA TYR A 321 19.43 -10.81 -6.15
C TYR A 321 19.64 -9.29 -5.97
N GLU A 322 20.90 -8.87 -5.86
CA GLU A 322 21.28 -7.45 -5.89
C GLU A 322 20.82 -6.74 -7.17
N ASP A 323 21.12 -7.30 -8.36
CA ASP A 323 20.72 -6.71 -9.63
C ASP A 323 19.20 -6.65 -9.76
N PHE A 324 18.50 -7.72 -9.35
CA PHE A 324 17.05 -7.73 -9.31
C PHE A 324 16.49 -6.60 -8.42
N VAL A 325 17.04 -6.44 -7.21
CA VAL A 325 16.59 -5.38 -6.30
C VAL A 325 16.88 -4.00 -6.89
N ASN A 326 18.11 -3.76 -7.33
CA ASN A 326 18.58 -2.43 -7.72
C ASN A 326 18.18 -2.00 -9.14
N LYS A 327 17.83 -2.92 -10.04
CA LYS A 327 17.48 -2.61 -11.44
C LYS A 327 16.01 -2.84 -11.76
N GLU A 328 15.30 -3.71 -11.03
CA GLU A 328 13.89 -4.03 -11.30
C GLU A 328 12.98 -3.64 -10.13
N LEU A 329 13.25 -4.10 -8.90
CA LEU A 329 12.39 -3.81 -7.74
C LEU A 329 12.38 -2.31 -7.37
N ILE A 330 13.45 -1.58 -7.68
CA ILE A 330 13.48 -0.11 -7.53
C ILE A 330 12.42 0.58 -8.39
N LEU A 331 12.11 0.05 -9.56
CA LEU A 331 11.11 0.61 -10.49
C LEU A 331 9.72 0.54 -9.87
N PHE A 332 9.41 -0.61 -9.27
CA PHE A 332 8.21 -0.75 -8.47
C PHE A 332 8.17 0.23 -7.31
N SER A 333 9.27 0.36 -6.57
CA SER A 333 9.32 1.23 -5.39
C SER A 333 9.06 2.69 -5.74
N ASN A 334 9.58 3.16 -6.89
CA ASN A 334 9.31 4.49 -7.42
C ASN A 334 7.87 4.64 -7.91
N MET A 335 7.37 3.69 -8.71
CA MET A 335 5.97 3.69 -9.17
C MET A 335 4.98 3.63 -8.00
N ASP A 336 5.32 2.92 -6.93
CA ASP A 336 4.52 2.85 -5.72
C ASP A 336 4.43 4.20 -5.02
N ASN A 337 5.50 4.98 -5.04
CA ASN A 337 5.48 6.37 -4.58
C ASN A 337 4.64 7.26 -5.50
N GLU A 338 4.78 7.13 -6.83
CA GLU A 338 3.99 7.85 -7.85
C GLU A 338 2.49 7.68 -7.65
N ARG A 339 2.04 6.45 -7.44
CA ARG A 339 0.61 6.15 -7.28
C ARG A 339 0.07 6.45 -5.88
N SER A 340 0.94 6.49 -4.86
CA SER A 340 0.51 6.57 -3.46
C SER A 340 0.58 7.98 -2.89
N ILE A 341 1.53 8.80 -3.33
CA ILE A 341 1.76 10.17 -2.87
C ILE A 341 1.16 11.13 -3.90
N PRO A 342 0.33 12.11 -3.49
CA PRO A 342 -0.26 13.06 -4.43
C PRO A 342 0.76 14.10 -4.90
N SER A 343 0.42 14.79 -6.00
CA SER A 343 1.11 16.03 -6.38
C SER A 343 0.75 17.17 -5.41
N LEU A 344 1.73 18.02 -5.11
CA LEU A 344 1.53 19.26 -4.35
C LEU A 344 0.53 20.19 -5.05
N VAL A 345 0.54 20.21 -6.39
CA VAL A 345 -0.18 21.20 -7.20
C VAL A 345 -1.69 20.98 -7.13
N ASP A 346 -2.14 19.78 -7.50
CA ASP A 346 -3.57 19.45 -7.53
C ASP A 346 -4.06 18.65 -6.31
N GLY A 347 -3.16 18.13 -5.48
CA GLY A 347 -3.50 17.26 -4.36
C GLY A 347 -4.03 15.89 -4.78
N LEU A 348 -3.88 15.51 -6.05
CA LEU A 348 -4.41 14.27 -6.61
C LEU A 348 -3.32 13.22 -6.81
N LYS A 349 -3.73 11.97 -6.65
CA LYS A 349 -2.98 10.80 -7.12
C LYS A 349 -3.30 10.56 -8.61
N PRO A 350 -2.43 9.88 -9.37
CA PRO A 350 -2.65 9.62 -10.80
C PRO A 350 -4.03 9.01 -11.12
N GLY A 351 -4.48 8.01 -10.35
CA GLY A 351 -5.80 7.40 -10.55
C GLY A 351 -6.96 8.40 -10.38
N GLN A 352 -6.86 9.34 -9.44
CA GLN A 352 -7.87 10.39 -9.25
C GLN A 352 -7.84 11.40 -10.40
N ARG A 353 -6.65 11.74 -10.89
CA ARG A 353 -6.45 12.64 -12.03
C ARG A 353 -7.00 12.07 -13.32
N LYS A 354 -6.79 10.76 -13.56
CA LYS A 354 -7.38 9.99 -14.67
C LYS A 354 -8.91 10.04 -14.67
N VAL A 355 -9.53 9.92 -13.50
CA VAL A 355 -10.99 10.06 -13.34
C VAL A 355 -11.43 11.47 -13.74
N LEU A 356 -10.83 12.52 -13.18
CA LEU A 356 -11.21 13.90 -13.51
C LEU A 356 -10.96 14.26 -14.98
N PHE A 357 -9.82 13.85 -15.54
CA PHE A 357 -9.52 14.02 -16.96
C PHE A 357 -10.62 13.43 -17.84
N THR A 358 -11.08 12.23 -17.52
CA THR A 358 -12.16 11.59 -18.27
C THR A 358 -13.48 12.36 -18.11
N CYS A 359 -13.82 12.80 -16.90
CA CYS A 359 -15.02 13.63 -16.67
C CYS A 359 -14.96 14.95 -17.44
N PHE A 360 -13.79 15.61 -17.48
CA PHE A 360 -13.55 16.84 -18.21
C PHE A 360 -13.63 16.64 -19.73
N LYS A 361 -13.04 15.56 -20.24
CA LYS A 361 -13.06 15.20 -21.66
C LYS A 361 -14.46 14.87 -22.18
N ARG A 362 -15.24 14.13 -21.38
CA ARG A 362 -16.62 13.78 -21.73
C ARG A 362 -17.58 14.96 -21.61
N ASN A 363 -17.32 15.86 -20.65
CA ASN A 363 -18.15 17.05 -20.36
C ASN A 363 -19.64 16.69 -20.20
N ASP A 364 -19.92 15.52 -19.63
CA ASP A 364 -21.28 15.01 -19.44
C ASP A 364 -22.07 15.96 -18.53
N LYS A 365 -23.23 16.43 -19.01
CA LYS A 365 -24.16 17.27 -18.22
C LYS A 365 -25.19 16.46 -17.45
N ARG A 366 -25.28 15.15 -17.71
CA ARG A 366 -26.19 14.22 -17.05
C ARG A 366 -25.40 13.30 -16.14
N GLU A 367 -26.09 12.75 -15.14
CA GLU A 367 -25.54 11.72 -14.27
C GLU A 367 -25.20 10.44 -15.03
N ILE A 368 -24.12 9.78 -14.62
CA ILE A 368 -23.63 8.52 -15.18
C ILE A 368 -23.44 7.50 -14.06
N LYS A 369 -23.71 6.22 -14.33
CA LYS A 369 -23.44 5.16 -13.34
C LYS A 369 -21.95 5.06 -13.06
N VAL A 370 -21.57 4.86 -11.80
CA VAL A 370 -20.16 4.75 -11.41
C VAL A 370 -19.45 3.64 -12.17
N ALA A 371 -20.09 2.49 -12.36
CA ALA A 371 -19.52 1.39 -13.16
C ALA A 371 -19.26 1.77 -14.63
N GLN A 372 -20.16 2.54 -15.25
CA GLN A 372 -20.00 2.99 -16.64
C GLN A 372 -18.91 4.06 -16.77
N LEU A 373 -18.83 4.97 -15.79
CA LEU A 373 -17.76 5.95 -15.73
C LEU A 373 -16.41 5.26 -15.54
N ALA A 374 -16.31 4.25 -14.68
CA ALA A 374 -15.06 3.50 -14.49
C ALA A 374 -14.57 2.84 -15.79
N GLY A 375 -15.47 2.22 -16.57
CA GLY A 375 -15.13 1.69 -17.90
C GLY A 375 -14.67 2.77 -18.87
N SER A 376 -15.34 3.93 -18.88
CA SER A 376 -14.93 5.07 -19.71
C SER A 376 -13.56 5.64 -19.30
N VAL A 377 -13.26 5.65 -17.99
CA VAL A 377 -11.96 6.07 -17.47
C VAL A 377 -10.88 5.09 -17.90
N ALA A 378 -11.13 3.79 -17.77
CA ALA A 378 -10.19 2.76 -18.20
C ALA A 378 -9.81 2.91 -19.67
N GLU A 379 -10.80 3.15 -20.53
CA GLU A 379 -10.60 3.40 -21.96
C GLU A 379 -9.87 4.73 -22.25
N HIS A 380 -10.39 5.86 -21.78
CA HIS A 380 -9.90 7.17 -22.19
C HIS A 380 -8.59 7.60 -21.53
N SER A 381 -8.25 7.03 -20.39
CA SER A 381 -7.06 7.40 -19.61
C SER A 381 -6.01 6.28 -19.51
N ALA A 382 -6.18 5.19 -20.27
CA ALA A 382 -5.30 4.02 -20.28
C ALA A 382 -4.97 3.55 -18.85
N TYR A 383 -6.00 3.21 -18.06
CA TYR A 383 -5.79 2.75 -16.69
C TYR A 383 -5.63 1.22 -16.64
N HIS A 384 -4.50 0.74 -16.14
CA HIS A 384 -4.12 -0.69 -16.22
C HIS A 384 -4.38 -1.52 -14.95
N HIS A 385 -4.76 -0.91 -13.82
CA HIS A 385 -4.85 -1.61 -12.52
C HIS A 385 -6.27 -2.12 -12.16
N GLY A 386 -7.12 -2.35 -13.16
CA GLY A 386 -8.46 -2.91 -13.01
C GLY A 386 -9.55 -1.94 -12.53
N GLU A 387 -10.77 -2.16 -13.02
CA GLU A 387 -11.90 -1.24 -12.79
C GLU A 387 -12.37 -1.17 -11.34
N ALA A 388 -12.17 -2.23 -10.54
CA ALA A 388 -12.59 -2.22 -9.13
C ALA A 388 -11.90 -1.10 -8.33
N SER A 389 -10.61 -0.87 -8.60
CA SER A 389 -9.85 0.23 -8.00
C SER A 389 -10.35 1.60 -8.48
N LEU A 390 -10.69 1.71 -9.77
CA LEU A 390 -11.28 2.94 -10.33
C LEU A 390 -12.65 3.25 -9.72
N MET A 391 -13.52 2.27 -9.58
CA MET A 391 -14.85 2.45 -8.97
C MET A 391 -14.71 2.95 -7.53
N SER A 392 -13.79 2.39 -6.75
CA SER A 392 -13.46 2.88 -5.40
C SER A 392 -12.92 4.31 -5.44
N THR A 393 -12.03 4.63 -6.39
CA THR A 393 -11.48 5.98 -6.58
C THR A 393 -12.57 7.01 -6.89
N ILE A 394 -13.51 6.68 -7.77
CA ILE A 394 -14.67 7.52 -8.12
C ILE A 394 -15.54 7.75 -6.89
N ILE A 395 -15.85 6.69 -6.12
CA ILE A 395 -16.63 6.80 -4.89
C ILE A 395 -15.94 7.75 -3.90
N ASN A 396 -14.64 7.56 -3.67
CA ASN A 396 -13.86 8.38 -2.74
C ASN A 396 -13.81 9.87 -3.16
N LEU A 397 -13.76 10.17 -4.46
CA LEU A 397 -13.83 11.55 -4.97
C LEU A 397 -15.21 12.21 -4.79
N ALA A 398 -16.27 11.40 -4.66
CA ALA A 398 -17.64 11.86 -4.50
C ALA A 398 -18.11 11.97 -3.04
N GLN A 399 -17.50 11.21 -2.13
CA GLN A 399 -17.85 11.18 -0.70
C GLN A 399 -17.82 12.56 -0.04
N ASN A 400 -18.80 12.83 0.81
CA ASN A 400 -19.01 14.15 1.43
C ASN A 400 -19.44 14.08 2.92
N PHE A 401 -19.28 12.93 3.58
CA PHE A 401 -19.58 12.77 5.01
C PHE A 401 -18.47 13.38 5.90
N VAL A 402 -18.76 13.59 7.19
CA VAL A 402 -17.81 14.18 8.16
C VAL A 402 -16.50 13.39 8.22
N GLY A 403 -15.38 14.05 7.95
CA GLY A 403 -14.05 13.44 7.91
C GLY A 403 -13.62 12.84 6.56
N SER A 404 -14.43 13.02 5.50
CA SER A 404 -14.05 12.74 4.11
C SER A 404 -13.55 14.02 3.40
N ASN A 405 -14.12 14.41 2.26
CA ASN A 405 -13.72 15.60 1.49
C ASN A 405 -14.39 16.87 2.02
N ASN A 406 -13.64 17.96 2.17
CA ASN A 406 -14.23 19.28 2.40
C ASN A 406 -14.94 19.79 1.15
N ILE A 407 -14.35 19.56 -0.02
CA ILE A 407 -14.96 19.82 -1.33
C ILE A 407 -14.84 18.56 -2.19
N ASN A 408 -15.94 17.84 -2.34
CA ASN A 408 -16.04 16.71 -3.25
C ASN A 408 -16.11 17.20 -4.71
N LEU A 409 -15.23 16.66 -5.56
CA LEU A 409 -15.12 17.05 -6.97
C LEU A 409 -16.14 16.33 -7.85
N LEU A 410 -16.67 15.21 -7.36
CA LEU A 410 -17.79 14.48 -7.95
C LEU A 410 -19.01 14.54 -7.03
N GLN A 411 -20.22 14.45 -7.57
CA GLN A 411 -21.45 14.44 -6.78
C GLN A 411 -21.84 13.00 -6.37
N PRO A 412 -22.19 12.76 -5.10
CA PRO A 412 -22.63 11.45 -4.64
C PRO A 412 -24.14 11.26 -4.90
N ILE A 413 -24.52 10.80 -6.10
CA ILE A 413 -25.92 10.59 -6.48
C ILE A 413 -26.32 9.14 -6.17
N GLY A 414 -26.77 8.93 -4.93
CA GLY A 414 -27.08 7.61 -4.38
C GLY A 414 -26.30 7.36 -3.08
N GLN A 415 -26.18 6.10 -2.66
CA GLN A 415 -25.51 5.73 -1.42
C GLN A 415 -23.99 5.55 -1.64
N PHE A 416 -23.21 6.61 -1.44
CA PHE A 416 -21.74 6.63 -1.57
C PHE A 416 -21.00 6.29 -0.27
N GLY A 417 -21.75 5.82 0.73
CA GLY A 417 -21.26 5.47 2.05
C GLY A 417 -21.30 6.67 2.99
N THR A 418 -21.26 6.36 4.28
CA THR A 418 -21.54 7.32 5.35
C THR A 418 -20.45 7.29 6.40
N ARG A 419 -20.55 8.17 7.39
CA ARG A 419 -19.65 8.15 8.54
C ARG A 419 -19.84 6.92 9.45
N LEU A 420 -20.90 6.13 9.27
CA LEU A 420 -21.16 4.93 10.08
C LEU A 420 -20.03 3.92 9.95
N GLN A 421 -19.52 3.74 8.73
CA GLN A 421 -18.42 2.81 8.41
C GLN A 421 -17.26 3.46 7.64
N GLY A 422 -17.21 4.80 7.60
CA GLY A 422 -16.18 5.55 6.90
C GLY A 422 -16.21 5.31 5.39
N GLY A 423 -17.39 5.27 4.79
CA GLY A 423 -17.59 5.07 3.36
C GLY A 423 -17.62 3.60 2.89
N LYS A 424 -17.31 2.63 3.76
CA LYS A 424 -17.33 1.19 3.42
C LYS A 424 -18.73 0.62 3.17
N ASP A 425 -19.74 1.33 3.67
CA ASP A 425 -21.16 1.08 3.48
C ASP A 425 -21.71 1.66 2.16
N ALA A 426 -20.82 2.09 1.24
CA ALA A 426 -21.21 2.48 -0.11
C ALA A 426 -21.90 1.33 -0.85
N ALA A 427 -22.95 1.65 -1.59
CA ALA A 427 -23.65 0.69 -2.43
C ALA A 427 -22.81 0.27 -3.64
N SER A 428 -23.20 -0.83 -4.27
CA SER A 428 -22.51 -1.34 -5.46
C SER A 428 -22.43 -0.26 -6.56
N PRO A 429 -21.28 -0.09 -7.24
CA PRO A 429 -21.09 0.85 -8.35
C PRO A 429 -22.10 0.76 -9.50
N ARG A 430 -22.84 -0.35 -9.59
CA ARG A 430 -23.89 -0.58 -10.60
C ARG A 430 -25.20 0.16 -10.31
N TYR A 431 -25.42 0.54 -9.05
CA TYR A 431 -26.68 1.16 -8.58
C TYR A 431 -26.56 2.65 -8.28
N ILE A 432 -25.33 3.15 -8.15
CA ILE A 432 -25.07 4.55 -7.80
C ILE A 432 -24.59 5.34 -9.01
N PHE A 433 -24.95 6.62 -9.04
CA PHE A 433 -24.65 7.55 -10.11
C PHE A 433 -23.75 8.66 -9.62
N THR A 434 -23.01 9.27 -10.52
CA THR A 434 -22.18 10.42 -10.21
C THR A 434 -22.17 11.38 -11.39
N MET A 435 -21.71 12.59 -11.12
CA MET A 435 -21.39 13.58 -12.14
C MET A 435 -20.40 14.58 -11.58
N LEU A 436 -19.84 15.42 -12.45
CA LEU A 436 -18.91 16.45 -12.04
C LEU A 436 -19.60 17.48 -11.14
N SER A 437 -19.00 17.79 -9.99
CA SER A 437 -19.48 18.87 -9.13
C SER A 437 -19.42 20.21 -9.89
N PRO A 438 -20.43 21.10 -9.78
CA PRO A 438 -20.38 22.43 -10.38
C PRO A 438 -19.13 23.23 -9.98
N LEU A 439 -18.59 22.96 -8.78
CA LEU A 439 -17.37 23.60 -8.28
C LEU A 439 -16.10 23.10 -8.98
N ALA A 440 -16.09 21.89 -9.55
CA ALA A 440 -14.86 21.28 -10.05
C ALA A 440 -14.24 22.06 -11.22
N ARG A 441 -15.03 22.54 -12.19
CA ARG A 441 -14.53 23.39 -13.29
C ARG A 441 -14.28 24.85 -12.89
N LEU A 442 -14.81 25.31 -11.75
CA LEU A 442 -14.42 26.60 -11.18
C LEU A 442 -13.08 26.48 -10.48
N ILE A 443 -12.82 25.34 -9.84
CA ILE A 443 -11.55 25.05 -9.18
C ILE A 443 -10.46 24.75 -10.20
N MET A 444 -10.78 24.02 -11.28
CA MET A 444 -9.87 23.67 -12.38
C MET A 444 -10.41 24.27 -13.69
N PRO A 445 -10.08 25.54 -13.98
CA PRO A 445 -10.60 26.28 -15.12
C PRO A 445 -10.29 25.59 -16.44
N ALA A 446 -11.28 25.54 -17.34
CA ALA A 446 -11.09 24.95 -18.67
C ALA A 446 -10.12 25.75 -19.57
N LEU A 447 -9.87 27.03 -19.24
CA LEU A 447 -8.89 27.86 -19.95
C LEU A 447 -7.46 27.34 -19.76
N ASP A 448 -7.18 26.75 -18.59
CA ASP A 448 -5.86 26.24 -18.25
C ASP A 448 -5.56 24.90 -18.95
N ASP A 449 -6.58 24.15 -19.38
CA ASP A 449 -6.43 22.85 -20.07
C ASP A 449 -5.51 22.94 -21.31
N SER A 450 -5.32 24.11 -21.91
CA SER A 450 -4.47 24.29 -23.09
C SER A 450 -2.97 24.40 -22.80
N VAL A 451 -2.60 24.75 -21.56
CA VAL A 451 -1.21 24.99 -21.14
C VAL A 451 -0.65 23.88 -20.23
N LEU A 452 -1.44 22.85 -19.95
CA LEU A 452 -0.98 21.69 -19.16
C LEU A 452 -0.17 20.74 -20.04
N ASP A 453 0.82 20.08 -19.43
CA ASP A 453 1.61 19.03 -20.07
C ASP A 453 0.88 17.69 -19.98
N TYR A 454 0.34 17.22 -21.12
CA TYR A 454 -0.39 15.97 -21.21
C TYR A 454 0.52 14.78 -21.46
N LEU A 455 0.29 13.72 -20.70
CA LEU A 455 1.02 12.46 -20.87
C LEU A 455 0.45 11.66 -22.04
N PHE A 456 1.29 10.75 -22.55
CA PHE A 456 0.91 9.80 -23.61
C PHE A 456 1.23 8.37 -23.15
N ASP A 457 0.25 7.48 -23.28
CA ASP A 457 0.39 6.04 -23.04
C ASP A 457 -0.11 5.30 -24.28
N ASP A 458 0.68 4.39 -24.86
CA ASP A 458 0.38 3.70 -26.12
C ASP A 458 -0.05 4.67 -27.26
N ASN A 459 0.61 5.84 -27.35
CA ASN A 459 0.31 6.97 -28.25
C ASN A 459 -1.07 7.64 -28.04
N GLN A 460 -1.82 7.24 -27.02
CA GLN A 460 -3.04 7.89 -26.60
C GLN A 460 -2.72 9.03 -25.64
N ARG A 461 -3.23 10.24 -25.94
CA ARG A 461 -3.20 11.35 -24.99
C ARG A 461 -4.08 11.02 -23.78
N ILE A 462 -3.46 10.94 -22.62
CA ILE A 462 -4.11 10.65 -21.33
C ILE A 462 -4.18 11.92 -20.48
N GLU A 463 -4.23 11.82 -19.15
CA GLU A 463 -4.28 12.95 -18.23
C GLU A 463 -2.99 13.80 -18.23
N PRO A 464 -3.03 15.07 -17.77
CA PRO A 464 -1.82 15.85 -17.56
C PRO A 464 -1.01 15.38 -16.36
N GLU A 465 0.25 15.80 -16.26
CA GLU A 465 1.08 15.53 -15.07
C GLU A 465 0.39 15.98 -13.78
N TYR A 466 -0.22 17.15 -13.82
CA TYR A 466 -1.08 17.71 -12.78
C TYR A 466 -2.04 18.74 -13.38
N TYR A 467 -3.16 18.97 -12.71
CA TYR A 467 -3.98 20.16 -12.98
C TYR A 467 -3.46 21.36 -12.17
N ILE A 468 -3.81 22.57 -12.60
CA ILE A 468 -3.51 23.80 -11.86
C ILE A 468 -4.81 24.33 -11.27
N PRO A 469 -5.17 23.97 -10.03
CA PRO A 469 -6.38 24.48 -9.42
C PRO A 469 -6.19 25.90 -8.89
N VAL A 470 -7.25 26.71 -8.89
CA VAL A 470 -7.27 28.06 -8.30
C VAL A 470 -7.12 28.05 -6.77
N LEU A 471 -7.32 26.89 -6.13
CA LEU A 471 -7.09 26.65 -4.71
C LEU A 471 -6.13 25.47 -4.54
N PRO A 472 -5.22 25.49 -3.55
CA PRO A 472 -4.36 24.35 -3.22
C PRO A 472 -5.21 23.20 -2.67
N MET A 473 -5.70 22.34 -3.55
CA MET A 473 -6.65 21.28 -3.22
C MET A 473 -6.07 20.22 -2.28
N VAL A 474 -4.75 20.08 -2.27
CA VAL A 474 -3.99 19.26 -1.31
C VAL A 474 -4.25 19.66 0.15
N LEU A 475 -4.51 20.95 0.43
CA LEU A 475 -4.87 21.43 1.77
C LEU A 475 -6.38 21.37 1.99
N VAL A 476 -7.18 21.62 0.95
CA VAL A 476 -8.65 21.61 1.05
C VAL A 476 -9.15 20.23 1.50
N ASN A 477 -8.77 19.17 0.77
CA ASN A 477 -9.23 17.81 1.04
C ASN A 477 -8.24 16.98 1.84
N GLY A 478 -7.07 17.54 2.15
CA GLY A 478 -5.97 16.77 2.72
C GLY A 478 -5.47 15.71 1.75
N ALA A 479 -4.59 14.86 2.26
CA ALA A 479 -4.08 13.70 1.54
C ALA A 479 -3.55 12.65 2.49
N GLU A 480 -3.70 11.39 2.10
CA GLU A 480 -3.08 10.29 2.80
C GLU A 480 -2.57 9.25 1.81
N GLY A 481 -1.35 8.78 2.04
CA GLY A 481 -0.67 7.87 1.14
C GLY A 481 0.49 7.18 1.83
N ILE A 482 0.70 5.91 1.52
CA ILE A 482 1.84 5.14 2.03
C ILE A 482 2.50 4.54 0.79
N GLY A 483 3.70 4.99 0.48
CA GLY A 483 4.55 4.43 -0.56
C GLY A 483 5.72 3.68 0.04
N THR A 484 6.74 3.42 -0.77
CA THR A 484 7.95 2.72 -0.36
C THR A 484 8.94 3.68 0.29
N GLY A 485 9.05 3.64 1.62
CA GLY A 485 9.97 4.48 2.40
C GLY A 485 9.39 5.85 2.82
N TRP A 486 8.28 6.26 2.21
CA TRP A 486 7.58 7.52 2.50
C TRP A 486 6.10 7.31 2.82
N SER A 487 5.56 8.21 3.64
CA SER A 487 4.12 8.26 3.91
C SER A 487 3.70 9.69 4.10
N THR A 488 2.56 10.06 3.54
CA THR A 488 1.98 11.40 3.66
C THR A 488 0.68 11.35 4.43
N ARG A 489 0.46 12.36 5.27
CA ARG A 489 -0.74 12.60 6.06
C ARG A 489 -0.90 14.11 6.23
N ILE A 490 -1.70 14.68 5.34
CA ILE A 490 -2.10 16.08 5.30
C ILE A 490 -3.57 16.13 5.71
N PRO A 491 -3.94 16.86 6.78
CA PRO A 491 -5.35 17.00 7.14
C PRO A 491 -6.05 18.02 6.25
N ASN A 492 -7.37 18.05 6.37
CA ASN A 492 -8.19 19.02 5.66
C ASN A 492 -8.10 20.39 6.33
N TYR A 493 -8.24 21.45 5.54
CA TYR A 493 -8.26 22.84 5.97
C TYR A 493 -9.47 23.59 5.41
N ASN A 494 -9.82 24.69 6.07
CA ASN A 494 -10.96 25.51 5.70
C ASN A 494 -10.70 26.25 4.38
N PRO A 495 -11.50 26.01 3.31
CA PRO A 495 -11.31 26.68 2.02
C PRO A 495 -11.37 28.21 2.12
N ARG A 496 -12.15 28.75 3.06
CA ARG A 496 -12.27 30.21 3.24
C ARG A 496 -11.02 30.82 3.84
N GLU A 497 -10.37 30.13 4.77
CA GLU A 497 -9.08 30.56 5.35
C GLU A 497 -7.96 30.47 4.33
N ILE A 498 -7.96 29.40 3.51
CA ILE A 498 -7.04 29.26 2.38
C ILE A 498 -7.18 30.45 1.43
N VAL A 499 -8.41 30.78 1.00
CA VAL A 499 -8.66 31.95 0.13
C VAL A 499 -8.19 33.26 0.77
N ALA A 500 -8.45 33.45 2.06
CA ALA A 500 -8.00 34.64 2.78
C ALA A 500 -6.46 34.76 2.78
N ASN A 501 -5.75 33.66 3.00
CA ASN A 501 -4.29 33.63 2.94
C ASN A 501 -3.74 33.85 1.53
N LEU A 502 -4.35 33.24 0.51
CA LEU A 502 -3.96 33.49 -0.89
C LEU A 502 -4.10 34.98 -1.25
N ARG A 503 -5.20 35.63 -0.85
CA ARG A 503 -5.40 37.07 -1.09
C ARG A 503 -4.36 37.93 -0.38
N LYS A 504 -4.00 37.60 0.86
CA LYS A 504 -2.94 38.26 1.61
C LYS A 504 -1.60 38.16 0.88
N MET A 505 -1.25 36.96 0.43
CA MET A 505 -0.01 36.73 -0.31
C MET A 505 0.04 37.48 -1.63
N ILE A 506 -1.06 37.52 -2.39
CA ILE A 506 -1.17 38.32 -3.62
C ILE A 506 -0.95 39.82 -3.31
N ALA A 507 -1.40 40.29 -2.14
CA ALA A 507 -1.16 41.64 -1.67
C ALA A 507 0.26 41.86 -1.06
N GLY A 508 1.13 40.84 -1.07
CA GLY A 508 2.47 40.91 -0.48
C GLY A 508 2.50 40.80 1.05
N GLU A 509 1.39 40.43 1.70
CA GLU A 509 1.33 40.20 3.14
C GLU A 509 1.69 38.76 3.52
N GLU A 510 2.21 38.58 4.73
CA GLU A 510 2.44 37.25 5.29
C GLU A 510 1.11 36.53 5.60
N PRO A 511 1.01 35.22 5.27
CA PRO A 511 -0.19 34.44 5.53
C PRO A 511 -0.35 34.16 7.03
N LYS A 512 -1.60 33.92 7.45
CA LYS A 512 -1.91 33.56 8.84
C LYS A 512 -1.80 32.05 9.06
N PRO A 513 -1.33 31.59 10.23
CA PRO A 513 -1.38 30.19 10.60
C PRO A 513 -2.82 29.66 10.54
N MET A 514 -3.00 28.48 9.94
CA MET A 514 -4.30 27.81 9.85
C MET A 514 -4.32 26.56 10.72
N LYS A 515 -5.51 26.21 11.25
CA LYS A 515 -5.74 24.95 11.97
C LYS A 515 -6.50 23.98 11.08
N PRO A 516 -6.29 22.66 11.24
CA PRO A 516 -7.09 21.66 10.54
C PRO A 516 -8.58 21.89 10.77
N TRP A 517 -9.36 21.75 9.71
CA TRP A 517 -10.80 21.98 9.73
C TRP A 517 -11.49 21.00 8.80
N PHE A 518 -12.58 20.42 9.30
CA PHE A 518 -13.34 19.39 8.61
C PHE A 518 -14.78 19.82 8.45
N LYS A 519 -15.30 19.75 7.22
CA LYS A 519 -16.67 20.14 6.92
C LYS A 519 -17.68 19.36 7.78
N ASN A 520 -18.60 20.11 8.38
CA ASN A 520 -19.68 19.62 9.25
C ASN A 520 -19.25 18.94 10.57
N PHE A 521 -17.95 18.93 10.90
CA PHE A 521 -17.48 18.45 12.20
C PHE A 521 -17.85 19.44 13.31
N ARG A 522 -18.35 18.91 14.44
CA ARG A 522 -18.83 19.74 15.56
C ARG A 522 -17.89 19.79 16.76
N GLY A 523 -16.88 18.94 16.81
CA GLY A 523 -15.91 18.88 17.90
C GLY A 523 -14.80 19.93 17.81
N SER A 524 -13.83 19.85 18.71
CA SER A 524 -12.70 20.78 18.76
C SER A 524 -11.44 20.23 18.07
N VAL A 525 -10.61 21.15 17.58
CA VAL A 525 -9.26 20.86 17.08
C VAL A 525 -8.28 21.80 17.77
N ASP A 526 -7.52 21.25 18.71
CA ASP A 526 -6.58 22.00 19.54
C ASP A 526 -5.16 21.72 19.09
N GLN A 527 -4.35 22.77 18.94
CA GLN A 527 -2.94 22.62 18.57
C GLN A 527 -2.11 22.41 19.84
N VAL A 528 -1.41 21.27 19.92
CA VAL A 528 -0.58 20.90 21.07
C VAL A 528 0.88 21.27 20.79
N GLU A 529 1.36 20.98 19.58
CA GLU A 529 2.70 21.33 19.07
C GLU A 529 2.54 21.82 17.61
N PRO A 530 3.57 22.45 16.98
CA PRO A 530 3.46 22.99 15.62
C PRO A 530 2.85 22.03 14.58
N GLN A 531 3.15 20.73 14.67
CA GLN A 531 2.65 19.68 13.76
C GLN A 531 1.75 18.63 14.45
N ARG A 532 1.38 18.87 15.72
CA ARG A 532 0.53 17.95 16.48
C ARG A 532 -0.73 18.64 16.96
N PHE A 533 -1.84 18.01 16.61
CA PHE A 533 -3.18 18.47 16.95
C PHE A 533 -3.89 17.39 17.76
N LEU A 534 -4.78 17.81 18.64
CA LEU A 534 -5.69 16.95 19.38
C LEU A 534 -7.10 17.23 18.89
N ILE A 535 -7.75 16.21 18.32
CA ILE A 535 -9.14 16.29 17.87
C ILE A 535 -10.03 15.69 18.95
N SER A 536 -10.98 16.46 19.44
CA SER A 536 -11.90 16.05 20.50
C SER A 536 -13.31 15.87 19.94
N GLY A 537 -13.98 14.77 20.29
CA GLY A 537 -15.43 14.64 20.13
C GLY A 537 -16.18 15.48 21.16
N GLU A 538 -17.51 15.47 21.12
CA GLU A 538 -18.35 16.24 22.05
C GLU A 538 -19.08 15.29 23.01
N VAL A 539 -18.97 15.56 24.30
CA VAL A 539 -19.65 14.82 25.37
C VAL A 539 -20.18 15.76 26.45
N ALA A 540 -21.44 15.57 26.82
CA ALA A 540 -22.13 16.34 27.85
C ALA A 540 -22.69 15.42 28.95
N ILE A 541 -22.74 15.92 30.18
CA ILE A 541 -23.41 15.22 31.30
C ILE A 541 -24.87 15.68 31.32
N LEU A 542 -25.82 14.74 31.22
CA LEU A 542 -27.25 15.03 31.29
C LEU A 542 -27.79 14.92 32.73
N SER A 543 -27.29 13.94 33.49
CA SER A 543 -27.65 13.73 34.90
C SER A 543 -26.50 13.04 35.66
N SER A 544 -26.66 12.79 36.96
CA SER A 544 -25.68 12.03 37.76
C SER A 544 -25.51 10.56 37.32
N THR A 545 -26.34 10.07 36.41
CA THR A 545 -26.29 8.70 35.89
C THR A 545 -26.20 8.63 34.36
N THR A 546 -26.27 9.75 33.65
CA THR A 546 -26.37 9.75 32.19
C THR A 546 -25.48 10.80 31.54
N ILE A 547 -24.84 10.40 30.43
CA ILE A 547 -24.09 11.29 29.54
C ILE A 547 -24.60 11.16 28.11
N GLU A 548 -24.31 12.17 27.31
CA GLU A 548 -24.62 12.24 25.91
C GLU A 548 -23.35 12.51 25.09
N ILE A 549 -23.06 11.64 24.14
CA ILE A 549 -21.97 11.83 23.16
C ILE A 549 -22.61 12.26 21.84
N THR A 550 -22.33 13.48 21.39
CA THR A 550 -22.96 14.10 20.22
C THR A 550 -22.02 14.25 19.01
N GLU A 551 -20.72 14.02 19.23
CA GLU A 551 -19.73 14.00 18.15
C GLU A 551 -18.59 13.04 18.48
N LEU A 552 -18.09 12.34 17.46
CA LEU A 552 -16.91 11.48 17.57
C LEU A 552 -15.73 12.15 16.89
N PRO A 553 -14.47 11.90 17.32
CA PRO A 553 -13.29 12.39 16.62
C PRO A 553 -13.29 12.00 15.14
N ILE A 554 -12.63 12.83 14.32
CA ILE A 554 -12.49 12.57 12.88
C ILE A 554 -11.89 11.19 12.63
N ARG A 555 -12.48 10.43 11.69
CA ARG A 555 -12.12 9.04 11.37
C ARG A 555 -12.40 8.01 12.47
N THR A 556 -13.17 8.38 13.49
CA THR A 556 -13.82 7.44 14.39
C THR A 556 -15.25 7.18 13.89
N TRP A 557 -15.46 6.00 13.33
CA TRP A 557 -16.73 5.62 12.69
C TRP A 557 -17.73 5.07 13.71
N THR A 558 -19.01 5.41 13.56
CA THR A 558 -20.06 5.11 14.55
C THR A 558 -20.12 3.62 14.89
N GLN A 559 -20.12 2.75 13.88
CA GLN A 559 -20.20 1.30 14.08
C GLN A 559 -18.94 0.75 14.77
N ALA A 560 -17.76 1.19 14.31
CA ALA A 560 -16.50 0.77 14.90
C ALA A 560 -16.36 1.24 16.37
N TYR A 561 -16.83 2.45 16.68
CA TYR A 561 -16.84 2.98 18.04
C TYR A 561 -17.79 2.19 18.95
N LYS A 562 -18.99 1.89 18.46
CA LYS A 562 -19.96 1.03 19.16
C LYS A 562 -19.33 -0.31 19.55
N GLU A 563 -18.79 -1.04 18.57
CA GLU A 563 -18.23 -2.38 18.78
C GLU A 563 -16.96 -2.39 19.64
N SER A 564 -16.03 -1.45 19.42
CA SER A 564 -14.71 -1.48 20.06
C SER A 564 -14.62 -0.73 21.39
N VAL A 565 -15.56 0.18 21.65
CA VAL A 565 -15.56 1.03 22.85
C VAL A 565 -16.79 0.74 23.71
N LEU A 566 -18.00 0.96 23.19
CA LEU A 566 -19.21 0.87 24.01
C LEU A 566 -19.54 -0.56 24.43
N GLU A 567 -19.51 -1.52 23.50
CA GLU A 567 -19.75 -2.95 23.81
C GLU A 567 -18.72 -3.51 24.81
N ALA A 568 -17.46 -3.13 24.63
CA ALA A 568 -16.39 -3.51 25.56
C ALA A 568 -16.61 -2.91 26.96
N MET A 569 -17.14 -1.69 27.04
CA MET A 569 -17.49 -1.03 28.30
C MET A 569 -18.77 -1.58 28.93
N LEU A 570 -19.71 -2.10 28.14
CA LEU A 570 -20.97 -2.67 28.60
C LEU A 570 -20.78 -4.05 29.22
N HIS A 571 -20.03 -4.92 28.54
CA HIS A 571 -19.81 -6.30 28.98
C HIS A 571 -18.57 -6.48 29.86
N GLY A 572 -17.58 -5.59 29.71
CA GLY A 572 -16.27 -5.77 30.33
C GLY A 572 -15.49 -6.95 29.72
N SER A 573 -14.40 -7.33 30.39
CA SER A 573 -13.58 -8.50 30.07
C SER A 573 -13.16 -9.20 31.37
N GLU A 574 -12.52 -10.37 31.29
CA GLU A 574 -11.97 -11.06 32.47
C GLU A 574 -11.04 -10.18 33.33
N LYS A 575 -10.43 -9.14 32.73
CA LYS A 575 -9.48 -8.25 33.40
C LYS A 575 -10.08 -6.89 33.79
N VAL A 576 -11.17 -6.48 33.15
CA VAL A 576 -11.73 -5.12 33.29
C VAL A 576 -13.23 -5.24 33.50
N PRO A 577 -13.77 -4.83 34.66
CA PRO A 577 -15.20 -4.89 34.91
C PRO A 577 -15.95 -3.94 33.97
N PRO A 578 -17.26 -4.18 33.73
CA PRO A 578 -18.08 -3.29 32.92
C PRO A 578 -18.11 -1.89 33.53
N LEU A 579 -17.97 -0.87 32.68
CA LEU A 579 -17.95 0.53 33.07
C LEU A 579 -19.35 1.16 32.97
N ILE A 580 -20.10 0.85 31.91
CA ILE A 580 -21.44 1.38 31.66
C ILE A 580 -22.50 0.33 31.97
N THR A 581 -23.74 0.74 32.23
CA THR A 581 -24.85 -0.19 32.50
C THR A 581 -25.70 -0.43 31.27
N ASP A 582 -25.88 0.60 30.44
CA ASP A 582 -26.67 0.54 29.20
C ASP A 582 -26.28 1.73 28.29
N TYR A 583 -26.62 1.66 27.01
CA TYR A 583 -26.56 2.81 26.12
C TYR A 583 -27.67 2.77 25.07
N LYS A 584 -28.17 3.95 24.69
CA LYS A 584 -29.16 4.14 23.62
C LYS A 584 -28.55 4.92 22.46
N GLU A 585 -29.03 4.62 21.26
CA GLU A 585 -28.47 5.14 20.02
C GLU A 585 -29.54 5.90 19.24
N TYR A 586 -29.26 7.15 18.88
CA TYR A 586 -30.15 8.01 18.09
C TYR A 586 -29.38 8.69 16.95
N HIS A 587 -28.36 8.00 16.44
CA HIS A 587 -27.55 8.49 15.33
C HIS A 587 -28.32 8.45 14.00
N THR A 588 -27.89 9.26 13.06
CA THR A 588 -28.33 9.24 11.66
C THR A 588 -27.13 8.85 10.78
N ASP A 589 -27.31 8.88 9.46
CA ASP A 589 -26.23 8.78 8.49
C ASP A 589 -25.21 9.94 8.56
N THR A 590 -25.62 11.09 9.12
CA THR A 590 -24.83 12.33 9.15
C THR A 590 -24.37 12.74 10.55
N THR A 591 -25.12 12.41 11.60
CA THR A 591 -24.85 12.83 12.98
C THR A 591 -24.76 11.66 13.95
N VAL A 592 -23.97 11.81 15.01
CA VAL A 592 -23.83 10.80 16.08
C VAL A 592 -24.59 11.25 17.31
N ARG A 593 -25.27 10.31 17.98
CA ARG A 593 -25.86 10.54 19.29
C ARG A 593 -25.95 9.25 20.09
N PHE A 594 -25.13 9.14 21.14
CA PHE A 594 -25.19 8.07 22.13
C PHE A 594 -25.62 8.63 23.48
N VAL A 595 -26.60 8.01 24.11
CA VAL A 595 -26.99 8.30 25.50
C VAL A 595 -26.56 7.13 26.36
N VAL A 596 -25.51 7.33 27.15
CA VAL A 596 -24.87 6.27 27.94
C VAL A 596 -25.32 6.39 29.39
N THR A 597 -25.78 5.26 29.95
CA THR A 597 -26.20 5.15 31.35
C THR A 597 -25.11 4.48 32.17
N MET A 598 -24.85 5.03 33.36
CA MET A 598 -23.84 4.57 34.30
C MET A 598 -24.36 4.63 35.73
N THR A 599 -23.67 3.96 36.65
CA THR A 599 -23.89 4.21 38.08
C THR A 599 -23.25 5.54 38.46
N GLU A 600 -23.86 6.25 39.42
CA GLU A 600 -23.40 7.56 39.87
C GLU A 600 -21.93 7.56 40.33
N GLU A 601 -21.52 6.52 41.07
CA GLU A 601 -20.13 6.36 41.50
C GLU A 601 -19.15 6.24 40.31
N LYS A 602 -19.53 5.51 39.26
CA LYS A 602 -18.66 5.32 38.08
C LYS A 602 -18.63 6.58 37.23
N LEU A 603 -19.75 7.29 37.12
CA LEU A 603 -19.82 8.56 36.41
C LEU A 603 -18.96 9.63 37.09
N SER A 604 -19.04 9.73 38.42
CA SER A 604 -18.19 10.66 39.19
C SER A 604 -16.71 10.37 38.94
N LYS A 605 -16.29 9.10 39.01
CA LYS A 605 -14.90 8.70 38.72
C LYS A 605 -14.50 9.01 37.27
N ALA A 606 -15.39 8.77 36.32
CA ALA A 606 -15.14 9.07 34.90
C ALA A 606 -15.02 10.58 34.65
N ARG A 607 -15.75 11.40 35.40
CA ARG A 607 -15.64 12.86 35.38
C ARG A 607 -14.29 13.32 35.91
N ASP A 608 -13.84 12.77 37.03
CA ASP A 608 -12.54 13.11 37.64
C ASP A 608 -11.36 12.70 36.73
N GLU A 609 -11.48 11.58 36.02
CA GLU A 609 -10.48 11.16 35.02
C GLU A 609 -10.57 11.96 33.70
N GLY A 610 -11.73 12.57 33.42
CA GLY A 610 -12.03 13.29 32.20
C GLY A 610 -12.78 12.43 31.17
N LEU A 611 -14.02 12.81 30.85
CA LEU A 611 -14.92 12.03 29.98
C LEU A 611 -14.33 11.79 28.59
N HIS A 612 -13.68 12.78 27.99
CA HIS A 612 -13.05 12.63 26.69
C HIS A 612 -12.01 11.50 26.66
N LYS A 613 -11.24 11.37 27.73
CA LYS A 613 -10.22 10.31 27.86
C LYS A 613 -10.88 8.95 28.11
N VAL A 614 -11.80 8.90 29.07
CA VAL A 614 -12.49 7.65 29.46
C VAL A 614 -13.23 7.04 28.28
N PHE A 615 -13.97 7.85 27.53
CA PHE A 615 -14.74 7.42 26.37
C PHE A 615 -13.94 7.44 25.06
N LYS A 616 -12.61 7.62 25.12
CA LYS A 616 -11.74 7.60 23.93
C LYS A 616 -12.19 8.57 22.83
N LEU A 617 -12.68 9.73 23.22
CA LEU A 617 -13.11 10.82 22.34
C LEU A 617 -11.97 11.81 22.05
N LEU A 618 -10.73 11.37 22.17
CA LEU A 618 -9.53 12.14 21.86
C LEU A 618 -8.73 11.40 20.79
N LEU A 619 -8.42 12.09 19.69
CA LEU A 619 -7.58 11.56 18.63
C LEU A 619 -6.36 12.47 18.41
N PRO A 620 -5.14 11.98 18.71
CA PRO A 620 -3.93 12.68 18.32
C PRO A 620 -3.75 12.62 16.79
N LEU A 621 -3.56 13.79 16.19
CA LEU A 621 -3.28 13.98 14.77
C LEU A 621 -1.88 14.57 14.63
N GLU A 622 -0.95 13.78 14.09
CA GLU A 622 0.38 14.23 13.69
C GLU A 622 0.41 14.40 12.17
N GLN A 623 0.87 15.57 11.73
CA GLN A 623 1.05 15.88 10.32
C GLN A 623 2.39 15.31 9.83
N ARG A 624 2.35 14.66 8.66
CA ARG A 624 3.55 14.16 7.98
C ARG A 624 3.40 14.50 6.51
N ILE A 625 4.00 15.59 6.09
CA ILE A 625 3.71 16.15 4.76
C ILE A 625 4.80 15.70 3.80
N TRP A 626 4.44 14.77 2.92
CA TRP A 626 5.25 14.39 1.76
C TRP A 626 4.39 14.49 0.52
N VAL A 627 4.86 15.21 -0.48
CA VAL A 627 4.15 15.46 -1.73
C VAL A 627 5.14 15.42 -2.88
N ILE A 628 4.66 15.10 -4.07
CA ILE A 628 5.46 15.22 -5.29
C ILE A 628 5.45 16.69 -5.70
N THR A 629 6.63 17.28 -5.85
CA THR A 629 6.77 18.67 -6.29
C THR A 629 7.14 18.70 -7.77
N PRO A 630 6.55 19.61 -8.57
CA PRO A 630 6.91 19.74 -9.99
C PRO A 630 8.27 20.44 -10.19
N PHE A 631 8.82 21.04 -9.13
CA PHE A 631 9.89 22.06 -9.23
C PHE A 631 11.31 21.56 -9.03
N ALA A 632 11.54 20.25 -9.08
CA ALA A 632 12.90 19.75 -9.23
C ALA A 632 13.34 19.81 -10.70
N GLN A 633 13.25 20.97 -11.34
CA GLN A 633 13.75 21.24 -12.70
C GLN A 633 13.40 20.11 -13.72
N ARG A 634 12.16 20.17 -14.26
CA ARG A 634 11.63 19.40 -15.42
C ARG A 634 11.08 18.00 -15.05
N PRO A 635 10.34 17.27 -15.92
CA PRO A 635 9.31 16.32 -15.48
C PRO A 635 9.87 15.02 -14.90
N ASN A 636 9.14 14.47 -13.92
CA ASN A 636 9.37 13.21 -13.18
C ASN A 636 10.30 13.26 -11.95
N HIS A 637 10.24 14.31 -11.13
CA HIS A 637 11.04 14.36 -9.91
C HIS A 637 10.27 13.99 -8.65
N PHE A 638 10.73 12.89 -8.06
CA PHE A 638 10.51 12.53 -6.67
C PHE A 638 11.57 13.19 -5.80
N LEU A 639 11.40 14.48 -5.52
CA LEU A 639 11.83 14.97 -4.21
C LEU A 639 10.59 14.91 -3.34
N ALA A 640 10.54 13.85 -2.54
CA ALA A 640 9.81 13.92 -1.30
C ALA A 640 10.52 15.06 -0.52
N ALA A 641 9.96 16.27 -0.62
CA ALA A 641 10.37 17.40 0.18
C ALA A 641 9.45 17.40 1.39
N PRO A 642 9.97 17.52 2.61
CA PRO A 642 9.10 17.70 3.73
C PRO A 642 8.61 19.14 3.70
N VAL A 643 7.40 19.34 3.20
CA VAL A 643 6.80 20.68 3.12
C VAL A 643 6.11 20.93 4.45
N PHE A 644 6.78 21.63 5.38
CA PHE A 644 6.41 21.57 6.78
C PHE A 644 5.39 22.63 7.24
N ASN A 645 5.06 23.64 6.42
CA ASN A 645 3.94 24.55 6.68
C ASN A 645 3.51 25.32 5.41
N LEU A 646 2.43 26.12 5.55
CA LEU A 646 1.96 27.03 4.50
C LEU A 646 3.09 27.96 4.03
N ASP A 647 3.90 28.53 4.94
CA ASP A 647 5.01 29.43 4.60
C ASP A 647 6.06 28.80 3.67
N GLN A 648 6.27 27.48 3.71
CA GLN A 648 7.17 26.78 2.79
C GLN A 648 6.51 26.36 1.46
N VAL A 649 5.22 25.99 1.46
CA VAL A 649 4.43 25.90 0.21
C VAL A 649 4.47 27.27 -0.50
N VAL A 650 4.33 28.34 0.28
CA VAL A 650 4.33 29.73 -0.16
C VAL A 650 5.71 30.21 -0.56
N ASN A 651 6.79 29.81 0.10
CA ASN A 651 8.15 30.13 -0.33
C ASN A 651 8.53 29.41 -1.64
N LEU A 652 8.05 28.18 -1.85
CA LEU A 652 8.13 27.49 -3.14
C LEU A 652 7.36 28.24 -4.25
N PHE A 653 6.23 28.88 -3.94
CA PHE A 653 5.52 29.76 -4.89
C PHE A 653 6.16 31.17 -5.04
N LYS A 654 6.76 31.74 -3.98
CA LYS A 654 7.42 33.07 -3.98
C LYS A 654 8.72 33.07 -4.79
N ASP A 655 9.56 32.04 -4.67
CA ASP A 655 10.81 31.92 -5.45
C ASP A 655 10.55 31.89 -6.97
N GLU A 656 9.41 31.35 -7.38
CA GLU A 656 9.00 31.32 -8.79
C GLU A 656 8.31 32.59 -9.28
N THR A 657 7.61 33.33 -8.42
CA THR A 657 7.06 34.63 -8.84
C THR A 657 8.21 35.57 -9.21
N SER A 658 9.33 35.50 -8.49
CA SER A 658 10.59 36.17 -8.84
C SER A 658 11.15 35.71 -10.21
N LEU A 659 11.14 34.40 -10.49
CA LEU A 659 11.67 33.83 -11.74
C LEU A 659 10.78 34.12 -12.96
N VAL A 660 9.45 34.05 -12.80
CA VAL A 660 8.47 34.39 -13.84
C VAL A 660 8.43 35.90 -14.10
N LEU A 661 8.54 36.73 -13.06
CA LEU A 661 8.67 38.20 -13.21
C LEU A 661 10.00 38.58 -13.88
N GLN A 662 11.11 37.89 -13.57
CA GLN A 662 12.38 38.05 -14.28
C GLN A 662 12.29 37.60 -15.74
N PHE A 663 11.59 36.51 -16.04
CA PHE A 663 11.42 35.99 -17.40
C PHE A 663 10.48 36.87 -18.26
N LEU A 664 9.49 37.52 -17.63
CA LEU A 664 8.55 38.44 -18.28
C LEU A 664 9.04 39.91 -18.30
N GLY A 665 10.21 40.21 -17.72
CA GLY A 665 10.81 41.55 -17.73
C GLY A 665 10.02 42.61 -16.96
N LEU A 666 9.09 42.20 -16.09
CA LEU A 666 8.30 43.10 -15.26
C LEU A 666 8.96 43.18 -13.88
N ARG A 667 9.55 44.34 -13.57
CA ARG A 667 10.19 44.63 -12.28
C ARG A 667 9.19 44.91 -11.18
#